data_AF-A0A3E2HKF5-F1
#
_entry.id   AF-A0A3E2HKF5-F1
#
_cell.length_a   1.000
_cell.length_b   1.000
_cell.length_c   1.000
_cell.angle_alpha   90.00
_cell.angle_beta   90.00
_cell.angle_gamma   90.00
#
_symmetry.space_group_name_H-M   'P 1'
#
loop_
_entity.id
_entity.type
_entity.pdbx_description
1 polymer ?
#
loop_
_entity_poly.entity_id
_entity_poly.type
_entity_poly.pdbx_seq_one_letter_code
_entity_poly.pdbx_strand_id
1 'polypeptide(L)'
;MTTSVTSSTIIQKPTQQNLIACGIFRVVHRLSDTWVRKSPGVDDDFRNLQAIHSEATIYALLGEHCRIARCLSIGKTLDFVDLEFYPHGTLMSYIQTHKESISDTSRVRWALQIIEAVVFAHTKGIIHSDLALRQFFLDSDLNACLADFGASGYPGQEALGMEGASHFLPRDYDQPNTILSDLFALGSTPYELGAGKPPYQGCEDDVIENRFSKKDFPTVNGVLCGSIIMGCWSCIMESPKVLGNLEELRYYNQRVGLNFLEQSERFDRLDANTKDIVTALVNYNVSDAHGLQAQISALSTLLDRTEVVIKSQEDANRRIIVDIFQHLALTSSLHFSSITERYEAVDESHATTFDWIFRRPEDTIQYAEGRRWGNFNDWLKSGSGLYWINGKAGSGKSTLMKYIVSHRNACLLLKRWAGDSSLCTVSFFFWNSGSRLQRSQIGLFRSLLVEVLNQHPELIPIVLPAQWAARYSAKLRTSKFQQDGHVRQAQEPWELSNLQIAFKNFISQTSVPLKLCLFIDGLDEYEGNEEDLAEFFGNASMTENVKICCSSRPHQAFEDAFATRPGLRLQDLTFPDIRQYVHDKLENNTRMQRLGEQEPERPKELIEEIVAAANGELDDLFHQMIFKVDKVYQQETAQLFQLVGFAFRDQWIDELFQYAMPNLLPILLLSFATERDSTLALKARYGFMTQKDVISRCTIMEIHLRTRCGGLVEVQYGNQDPYKTTVGPEMKVGYLHRTVKDYLEFRETRKMLADRTGGQQKDAFSVSRALFKAHHLRLKAFDTANINKYLPWIQLRDTISWARRTEHDTRKGWPELLDEFYKVAYQLWSHAYSRGARKDFFQQQESMETPATQCGLYHYLDAKLSQVNAVTMTRLQRSLLDYALTPAEETEGYISPEVLTLLLERGANPNKNETNSKTSPWQNALLRLDVTVSTMSWDAPERPSAFLDRWAPIIKMLLKYGANPDIQVSGPRKYGTMRRKEASKSTQLTPDELILRIFATDPGLVAELRAALKQAKLKWSQMKSSERKRSQSLVLQEELEISQTNQDKSCMCCLVQ
;
A
#
# COMPACT_ATOMS: atom_id res chain seq x y z
N MET A 1 -30.56 31.17 46.20
CA MET A 1 -29.87 32.35 45.67
C MET A 1 -28.76 31.88 44.77
N THR A 2 -28.97 32.02 43.46
CA THR A 2 -27.97 31.80 42.40
C THR A 2 -26.97 32.96 42.41
N THR A 3 -25.72 32.70 42.73
CA THR A 3 -24.62 33.63 42.45
C THR A 3 -23.76 33.07 41.33
N SER A 4 -24.11 33.49 40.12
CA SER A 4 -23.23 33.48 38.96
C SER A 4 -22.11 34.50 39.18
N VAL A 5 -20.86 34.02 39.28
CA VAL A 5 -19.67 34.85 39.09
C VAL A 5 -18.97 34.35 37.83
N THR A 6 -19.41 34.85 36.68
CA THR A 6 -18.62 34.79 35.44
C THR A 6 -17.61 35.93 35.49
N SER A 7 -16.41 35.63 35.99
CA SER A 7 -15.22 36.42 35.68
C SER A 7 -14.86 36.13 34.22
N SER A 8 -15.18 37.05 33.31
CA SER A 8 -14.71 36.99 31.93
C SER A 8 -13.20 37.28 31.92
N THR A 9 -12.38 36.24 31.79
CA THR A 9 -10.93 36.37 31.65
C THR A 9 -10.63 37.20 30.39
N ILE A 10 -10.05 38.39 30.56
CA ILE A 10 -9.63 39.23 29.43
C ILE A 10 -8.39 38.56 28.81
N ILE A 11 -8.57 37.93 27.66
CA ILE A 11 -7.47 37.32 26.88
C ILE A 11 -6.76 38.45 26.11
N GLN A 12 -5.49 38.70 26.42
CA GLN A 12 -4.68 39.70 25.73
C GLN A 12 -4.35 39.24 24.30
N LYS A 13 -4.06 40.19 23.40
CA LYS A 13 -3.54 39.87 22.07
C LYS A 13 -2.03 39.55 22.14
N PRO A 14 -1.49 38.71 21.24
CA PRO A 14 -0.04 38.52 21.12
C PRO A 14 0.67 39.85 20.83
N THR A 15 1.67 40.18 21.64
CA THR A 15 2.51 41.38 21.50
C THR A 15 3.95 41.06 21.96
N GLN A 16 4.92 41.90 21.62
CA GLN A 16 6.28 41.74 22.15
C GLN A 16 6.37 41.76 23.68
N GLN A 17 5.41 42.39 24.37
CA GLN A 17 5.39 42.49 25.84
C GLN A 17 4.97 41.19 26.53
N ASN A 18 4.25 40.31 25.84
CA ASN A 18 3.77 39.05 26.39
C ASN A 18 4.35 37.81 25.70
N LEU A 19 5.42 37.99 24.92
CA LEU A 19 6.25 36.91 24.39
C LEU A 19 7.05 36.26 25.54
N ILE A 20 6.88 34.96 25.73
CA ILE A 20 7.55 34.19 26.80
C ILE A 20 8.60 33.19 26.29
N ALA A 21 8.52 32.78 25.02
CA ALA A 21 9.56 31.96 24.39
C ALA A 21 9.57 32.13 22.87
N CYS A 22 10.77 32.03 22.28
CA CYS A 22 10.99 31.95 20.84
C CYS A 22 11.82 30.69 20.57
N GLY A 23 11.25 29.74 19.84
CA GLY A 23 11.91 28.51 19.40
C GLY A 23 12.23 28.56 17.90
N ILE A 24 12.88 27.52 17.40
CA ILE A 24 13.31 27.42 15.99
C ILE A 24 12.13 27.58 15.01
N PHE A 25 10.98 26.99 15.33
CA PHE A 25 9.80 26.97 14.45
C PHE A 25 8.62 27.83 14.91
N ARG A 26 8.66 28.37 16.13
CA ARG A 26 7.48 28.95 16.79
C ARG A 26 7.79 30.05 17.79
N VAL A 27 6.81 30.90 18.02
CA VAL A 27 6.77 31.88 19.10
C VAL A 27 5.65 31.54 20.08
N VAL A 28 5.89 31.81 21.37
CA VAL A 28 4.98 31.48 22.46
C VAL A 28 4.64 32.76 23.24
N HIS A 29 3.36 33.10 23.29
CA HIS A 29 2.85 34.27 24.00
C HIS A 29 1.98 33.85 25.18
N ARG A 30 2.15 34.50 26.33
CA ARG A 30 1.25 34.35 27.48
C ARG A 30 0.12 35.37 27.36
N LEU A 31 -1.09 34.90 27.05
CA LEU A 31 -2.22 35.79 26.80
C LEU A 31 -3.02 36.11 28.07
N SER A 32 -2.90 35.28 29.11
CA SER A 32 -3.47 35.51 30.43
C SER A 32 -2.73 34.66 31.49
N ASP A 33 -3.24 34.62 32.72
CA ASP A 33 -2.73 33.72 33.77
C ASP A 33 -3.06 32.25 33.53
N THR A 34 -3.94 31.94 32.59
CA THR A 34 -4.36 30.57 32.26
C THR A 34 -4.14 30.21 30.79
N TRP A 35 -3.76 31.15 29.93
CA TRP A 35 -3.69 30.94 28.48
C TRP A 35 -2.30 31.22 27.91
N VAL A 36 -1.82 30.28 27.10
CA VAL A 36 -0.62 30.40 26.27
C VAL A 36 -1.00 30.16 24.82
N ARG A 37 -0.54 31.03 23.92
CA ARG A 37 -0.66 30.84 22.47
C ARG A 37 0.68 30.48 21.86
N LYS A 38 0.71 29.38 21.10
CA LYS A 38 1.80 29.03 20.21
C LYS A 38 1.44 29.41 18.77
N SER A 39 2.32 30.11 18.08
CA SER A 39 2.17 30.55 16.70
C SER A 39 3.45 30.32 15.90
N PRO A 40 3.41 30.31 14.56
CA PRO A 40 4.59 30.14 13.72
C PRO A 40 5.67 31.17 14.05
N GLY A 41 6.94 30.79 13.84
CA GLY A 41 8.07 31.70 13.92
C GLY A 41 7.90 32.94 13.03
N VAL A 42 8.65 34.00 13.32
CA VAL A 42 8.53 35.31 12.65
C VAL A 42 9.00 35.26 11.18
N ASP A 43 9.77 34.24 10.81
CA ASP A 43 10.23 34.01 9.44
C ASP A 43 9.18 33.22 8.65
N ASP A 44 8.97 33.60 7.38
CA ASP A 44 8.01 32.99 6.44
C ASP A 44 8.47 31.61 5.91
N ASP A 45 9.12 30.81 6.77
CA ASP A 45 9.55 29.44 6.48
C ASP A 45 8.33 28.51 6.58
N PHE A 46 8.05 27.80 5.49
CA PHE A 46 6.98 26.80 5.40
C PHE A 46 7.02 25.78 6.56
N ARG A 47 8.21 25.45 7.08
CA ARG A 47 8.37 24.52 8.21
C ARG A 47 7.78 25.06 9.53
N ASN A 48 7.74 26.38 9.71
CA ASN A 48 7.15 27.02 10.90
C ASN A 48 5.63 26.80 10.95
N LEU A 49 4.98 26.95 9.79
CA LEU A 49 3.55 26.67 9.64
C LEU A 49 3.27 25.17 9.77
N GLN A 50 4.10 24.33 9.14
CA GLN A 50 3.95 22.88 9.20
C GLN A 50 4.06 22.34 10.65
N ALA A 51 4.96 22.89 11.47
CA ALA A 51 5.10 22.53 12.87
C ALA A 51 3.84 22.85 13.69
N ILE A 52 3.26 24.04 13.50
CA ILE A 52 2.03 24.43 14.21
C ILE A 52 0.80 23.66 13.71
N HIS A 53 0.71 23.38 12.41
CA HIS A 53 -0.34 22.53 11.83
C HIS A 53 -0.28 21.10 12.41
N SER A 54 0.94 20.56 12.54
CA SER A 54 1.16 19.23 13.11
C SER A 54 0.78 19.20 14.59
N GLU A 55 1.23 20.18 15.38
CA GLU A 55 0.88 20.31 16.80
C GLU A 55 -0.65 20.44 17.00
N ALA A 56 -1.32 21.27 16.20
CA ALA A 56 -2.77 21.41 16.22
C ALA A 56 -3.51 20.10 15.91
N THR A 57 -3.08 19.40 14.86
CA THR A 57 -3.67 18.12 14.44
C THR A 57 -3.49 17.05 15.51
N ILE A 58 -2.32 16.99 16.12
CA ILE A 58 -2.01 16.04 17.19
C ILE A 58 -2.89 16.27 18.42
N TYR A 59 -3.08 17.52 18.85
CA TYR A 59 -4.00 17.81 19.95
C TYR A 59 -5.44 17.40 19.63
N ALA A 60 -5.89 17.55 18.38
CA ALA A 60 -7.20 17.07 17.95
C ALA A 60 -7.31 15.53 17.98
N LEU A 61 -6.24 14.80 17.65
CA LEU A 61 -6.19 13.33 17.69
C LEU A 61 -6.10 12.77 19.13
N LEU A 62 -5.34 13.43 20.01
CA LEU A 62 -5.17 13.02 21.40
C LEU A 62 -6.44 13.23 22.23
N GLY A 63 -7.16 14.33 22.01
CA GLY A 63 -8.27 14.75 22.85
C GLY A 63 -7.82 15.15 24.26
N GLU A 64 -8.77 15.28 25.20
CA GLU A 64 -8.45 15.61 26.58
C GLU A 64 -7.91 14.38 27.34
N HIS A 65 -6.74 14.52 27.98
CA HIS A 65 -6.14 13.49 28.81
C HIS A 65 -5.33 14.11 29.96
N CYS A 66 -5.40 13.55 31.18
CA CYS A 66 -4.78 14.13 32.39
C CYS A 66 -3.24 14.10 32.42
N ARG A 67 -2.61 13.51 31.40
CA ARG A 67 -1.14 13.46 31.22
C ARG A 67 -0.65 14.20 29.98
N ILE A 68 -1.56 14.84 29.25
CA ILE A 68 -1.24 15.65 28.07
C ILE A 68 -1.61 17.10 28.40
N ALA A 69 -0.78 18.06 27.98
CA ALA A 69 -1.06 19.47 28.21
C ALA A 69 -2.40 19.86 27.58
N ARG A 70 -3.22 20.60 28.33
CA ARG A 70 -4.61 20.86 27.93
C ARG A 70 -4.65 21.85 26.76
N CYS A 71 -5.19 21.40 25.63
CA CYS A 71 -5.52 22.27 24.51
C CYS A 71 -6.84 23.00 24.78
N LEU A 72 -6.80 24.33 24.73
CA LEU A 72 -7.94 25.21 24.98
C LEU A 72 -8.65 25.60 23.68
N SER A 73 -7.88 25.91 22.63
CA SER A 73 -8.42 26.23 21.31
C SER A 73 -7.37 26.06 20.20
N ILE A 74 -7.85 25.91 18.97
CA ILE A 74 -7.02 25.79 17.76
C ILE A 74 -7.53 26.83 16.75
N GLY A 75 -6.61 27.49 16.05
CA GLY A 75 -6.96 28.44 14.97
C GLY A 75 -7.75 27.76 13.85
N LYS A 76 -8.76 28.45 13.30
CA LYS A 76 -9.58 27.91 12.18
C LYS A 76 -8.74 27.54 10.96
N THR A 77 -7.63 28.25 10.77
CA THR A 77 -6.64 28.06 9.71
C THR A 77 -5.44 27.23 10.17
N LEU A 78 -5.51 26.61 11.36
CA LEU A 78 -4.42 25.86 12.02
C LEU A 78 -3.15 26.70 12.27
N ASP A 79 -3.27 28.02 12.28
CA ASP A 79 -2.19 29.00 12.41
C ASP A 79 -1.76 29.27 13.86
N PHE A 80 -2.47 28.72 14.85
CA PHE A 80 -2.06 28.75 16.26
C PHE A 80 -2.70 27.62 17.08
N VAL A 81 -2.09 27.34 18.23
CA VAL A 81 -2.63 26.46 19.27
C VAL A 81 -2.62 27.20 20.60
N ASP A 82 -3.77 27.26 21.27
CA ASP A 82 -3.89 27.77 22.64
C ASP A 82 -3.86 26.63 23.65
N LEU A 83 -2.97 26.72 24.63
CA LEU A 83 -2.78 25.76 25.71
C LEU A 83 -3.00 26.41 27.08
N GLU A 84 -3.26 25.60 28.08
CA GLU A 84 -3.24 26.00 29.48
C GLU A 84 -1.84 26.49 29.91
N PHE A 85 -1.78 27.57 30.70
CA PHE A 85 -0.52 28.05 31.27
C PHE A 85 -0.15 27.24 32.51
N TYR A 86 1.05 26.66 32.51
CA TYR A 86 1.58 25.86 33.62
C TYR A 86 2.57 26.69 34.47
N PRO A 87 2.18 27.19 35.66
CA PRO A 87 2.96 28.17 36.42
C PRO A 87 4.26 27.62 37.00
N HIS A 88 4.35 26.30 37.19
CA HIS A 88 5.56 25.62 37.69
C HIS A 88 6.57 25.31 36.58
N GLY A 89 6.26 25.67 35.34
CA GLY A 89 7.12 25.48 34.19
C GLY A 89 7.36 24.01 33.86
N THR A 90 8.51 23.73 33.23
CA THR A 90 8.90 22.37 32.85
C THR A 90 9.43 21.60 34.04
N LEU A 91 9.29 20.28 34.00
CA LEU A 91 9.81 19.36 35.00
C LEU A 91 11.35 19.48 35.11
N MET A 92 12.05 19.67 33.98
CA MET A 92 13.49 19.96 33.97
C MET A 92 13.84 21.21 34.79
N SER A 93 13.19 22.36 34.51
CA SER A 93 13.44 23.60 35.26
C SER A 93 13.08 23.46 36.73
N TYR A 94 11.97 22.79 37.04
CA TYR A 94 11.53 22.59 38.41
C TYR A 94 12.54 21.80 39.23
N ILE A 95 13.08 20.70 38.67
CA ILE A 95 14.10 19.87 39.31
C ILE A 95 15.39 20.65 39.53
N GLN A 96 15.80 21.48 38.57
CA GLN A 96 17.01 22.28 38.69
C GLN A 96 16.90 23.34 39.79
N THR A 97 15.72 23.97 39.95
CA THR A 97 15.48 24.98 40.98
C THR A 97 15.28 24.37 42.38
N HIS A 98 14.73 23.16 42.48
CA HIS A 98 14.29 22.56 43.75
C HIS A 98 15.11 21.31 44.17
N LYS A 99 16.36 21.16 43.70
CA LYS A 99 17.19 19.95 43.84
C LYS A 99 17.19 19.32 45.25
N GLU A 100 17.15 20.12 46.31
CA GLU A 100 17.25 19.68 47.70
C GLU A 100 15.90 19.36 48.37
N SER A 101 14.77 19.69 47.72
CA SER A 101 13.42 19.59 48.32
C SER A 101 12.50 18.54 47.68
N ILE A 102 12.95 17.89 46.59
CA ILE A 102 12.14 16.92 45.84
C ILE A 102 12.24 15.54 46.49
N SER A 103 11.12 15.08 47.05
CA SER A 103 10.99 13.73 47.60
C SER A 103 11.11 12.63 46.53
N ASP A 104 11.59 11.46 46.92
CA ASP A 104 11.61 10.27 46.06
C ASP A 104 10.20 9.88 45.58
N THR A 105 9.18 10.13 46.40
CA THR A 105 7.76 9.93 46.05
C THR A 105 7.37 10.78 44.85
N SER A 106 7.80 12.05 44.81
CA SER A 106 7.54 12.94 43.68
C SER A 106 8.24 12.44 42.42
N ARG A 107 9.49 11.96 42.54
CA ARG A 107 10.24 11.40 41.40
C ARG A 107 9.58 10.13 40.87
N VAL A 108 9.14 9.21 41.74
CA VAL A 108 8.41 8.00 41.36
C VAL A 108 7.10 8.37 40.65
N ARG A 109 6.34 9.33 41.21
CA ARG A 109 5.09 9.81 40.62
C ARG A 109 5.32 10.38 39.23
N TRP A 110 6.31 11.25 39.05
CA TRP A 110 6.62 11.83 37.74
C TRP A 110 7.10 10.78 36.74
N ALA A 111 7.92 9.82 37.16
CA ALA A 111 8.32 8.70 36.30
C ALA A 111 7.12 7.92 35.77
N LEU A 112 6.14 7.62 36.64
CA LEU A 112 4.89 6.97 36.24
C LEU A 112 4.10 7.81 35.23
N GLN A 113 3.94 9.11 35.51
CA GLN A 113 3.16 10.03 34.67
C GLN A 113 3.81 10.25 33.29
N ILE A 114 5.14 10.31 33.23
CA ILE A 114 5.91 10.36 31.98
C ILE A 114 5.61 9.13 31.11
N ILE A 115 5.71 7.93 31.71
CA ILE A 115 5.45 6.69 30.99
C ILE A 115 3.99 6.61 30.53
N GLU A 116 3.03 6.98 31.38
CA GLU A 116 1.60 7.03 31.05
C GLU A 116 1.31 7.94 29.85
N ALA A 117 1.93 9.13 29.81
CA ALA A 117 1.74 10.09 28.72
C ALA A 117 2.24 9.55 27.38
N VAL A 118 3.45 9.00 27.34
CA VAL A 118 4.09 8.49 26.11
C VAL A 118 3.35 7.27 25.59
N VAL A 119 2.96 6.35 26.47
CA VAL A 119 2.17 5.18 26.08
C VAL A 119 0.83 5.59 25.51
N PHE A 120 0.14 6.56 26.14
CA PHE A 120 -1.12 7.09 25.61
C PHE A 120 -0.94 7.69 24.21
N ALA A 121 0.08 8.51 23.98
CA ALA A 121 0.37 9.08 22.66
C ALA A 121 0.61 7.98 21.60
N HIS A 122 1.38 6.95 21.94
CA HIS A 122 1.62 5.80 21.06
C HIS A 122 0.33 5.03 20.71
N THR A 123 -0.66 4.96 21.61
CA THR A 123 -1.95 4.30 21.30
C THR A 123 -2.76 5.02 20.22
N LYS A 124 -2.47 6.30 19.98
CA LYS A 124 -3.05 7.13 18.92
C LYS A 124 -2.18 7.19 17.67
N GLY A 125 -1.09 6.43 17.62
CA GLY A 125 -0.14 6.41 16.50
C GLY A 125 0.76 7.65 16.41
N ILE A 126 0.88 8.43 17.50
CA ILE A 126 1.73 9.62 17.55
C ILE A 126 3.13 9.22 17.99
N ILE A 127 4.15 9.78 17.33
CA ILE A 127 5.56 9.62 17.65
C ILE A 127 6.09 11.00 18.03
N HIS A 128 6.40 11.22 19.31
CA HIS A 128 6.78 12.52 19.85
C HIS A 128 8.10 13.03 19.25
N SER A 129 9.10 12.16 19.09
CA SER A 129 10.40 12.42 18.43
C SER A 129 11.33 13.42 19.14
N ASP A 130 10.96 13.90 20.34
CA ASP A 130 11.78 14.82 21.14
C ASP A 130 11.57 14.65 22.66
N LEU A 131 11.39 13.41 23.12
CA LEU A 131 11.12 13.13 24.52
C LEU A 131 12.33 13.49 25.40
N ALA A 132 12.09 14.37 26.38
CA ALA A 132 13.03 14.76 27.44
C ALA A 132 12.26 15.47 28.57
N LEU A 133 12.88 15.68 29.74
CA LEU A 133 12.19 16.33 30.87
C LEU A 133 11.73 17.77 30.58
N ARG A 134 12.32 18.44 29.60
CA ARG A 134 11.90 19.78 29.15
C ARG A 134 10.50 19.79 28.50
N GLN A 135 10.03 18.64 28.01
CA GLN A 135 8.72 18.54 27.34
C GLN A 135 7.56 18.21 28.29
N PHE A 136 7.85 17.96 29.57
CA PHE A 136 6.83 17.74 30.59
C PHE A 136 6.64 19.00 31.41
N PHE A 137 5.42 19.50 31.51
CA PHE A 137 5.03 20.65 32.34
C PHE A 137 4.36 20.19 33.63
N LEU A 138 4.44 21.01 34.67
CA LEU A 138 3.82 20.73 35.96
C LEU A 138 2.56 21.57 36.18
N ASP A 139 1.43 20.89 36.43
CA ASP A 139 0.17 21.53 36.84
C ASP A 139 0.22 22.05 38.29
N SER A 140 -0.86 22.68 38.74
CA SER A 140 -0.97 23.23 40.11
C SER A 140 -0.80 22.19 41.22
N ASP A 141 -1.08 20.92 40.91
CA ASP A 141 -0.95 19.79 41.84
C ASP A 141 0.40 19.06 41.69
N LEU A 142 1.33 19.64 40.91
CA LEU A 142 2.63 19.08 40.57
C LEU A 142 2.54 17.72 39.85
N ASN A 143 1.53 17.52 39.00
CA ASN A 143 1.51 16.40 38.05
C ASN A 143 2.18 16.77 36.74
N ALA A 144 2.89 15.81 36.16
CA ALA A 144 3.56 15.94 34.87
C ALA A 144 2.58 15.73 33.71
N CYS A 145 2.58 16.70 32.78
CA CYS A 145 1.80 16.69 31.54
C CYS A 145 2.73 16.88 30.34
N LEU A 146 2.65 15.99 29.36
CA LEU A 146 3.42 16.06 28.12
C LEU A 146 2.88 17.16 27.20
N ALA A 147 3.77 18.00 26.70
CA ALA A 147 3.47 19.06 25.74
C ALA A 147 4.49 19.04 24.60
N ASP A 148 4.35 19.98 23.66
CA ASP A 148 5.33 20.24 22.59
C ASP A 148 5.37 19.21 21.46
N PHE A 149 4.26 19.15 20.72
CA PHE A 149 4.11 18.23 19.57
C PHE A 149 4.52 18.84 18.22
N GLY A 150 5.21 19.99 18.22
CA GLY A 150 5.54 20.72 16.98
C GLY A 150 6.53 19.99 16.07
N ALA A 151 7.32 19.06 16.62
CA ALA A 151 8.25 18.22 15.88
C ALA A 151 7.76 16.78 15.67
N SER A 152 6.57 16.45 16.20
CA SER A 152 6.08 15.08 16.31
C SER A 152 5.45 14.57 15.00
N GLY A 153 5.52 13.25 14.79
CA GLY A 153 4.84 12.55 13.71
C GLY A 153 3.48 11.98 14.14
N TYR A 154 2.59 11.74 13.18
CA TYR A 154 1.27 11.14 13.38
C TYR A 154 0.89 10.32 12.14
N PRO A 155 -0.19 9.50 12.15
CA PRO A 155 -0.52 8.64 11.02
C PRO A 155 -0.66 9.42 9.70
N GLY A 156 0.22 9.13 8.74
CA GLY A 156 0.28 9.81 7.44
C GLY A 156 1.27 10.96 7.32
N GLN A 157 1.93 11.37 8.42
CA GLN A 157 2.91 12.47 8.45
C GLN A 157 4.15 12.10 9.29
N GLU A 158 5.33 12.15 8.68
CA GLU A 158 6.60 11.92 9.39
C GLU A 158 6.94 13.08 10.34
N ALA A 159 7.69 12.75 11.39
CA ALA A 159 8.19 13.72 12.37
C ALA A 159 9.12 14.75 11.71
N LEU A 160 9.05 16.00 12.18
CA LEU A 160 9.86 17.11 11.66
C LEU A 160 11.19 17.27 12.40
N GLY A 161 11.31 16.72 13.60
CA GLY A 161 12.51 16.80 14.44
C GLY A 161 13.14 15.44 14.71
N MET A 162 14.38 15.48 15.19
CA MET A 162 15.16 14.31 15.59
C MET A 162 15.50 14.40 17.08
N GLU A 163 15.64 13.25 17.75
CA GLU A 163 16.01 13.22 19.15
C GLU A 163 17.43 13.76 19.34
N GLY A 164 17.70 14.50 20.42
CA GLY A 164 19.07 14.89 20.76
C GLY A 164 19.95 13.69 21.12
N ALA A 165 21.27 13.79 20.96
CA ALA A 165 22.21 12.66 21.08
C ALA A 165 22.06 11.82 22.37
N SER A 166 21.76 12.45 23.52
CA SER A 166 21.52 11.75 24.80
C SER A 166 20.23 10.92 24.87
N HIS A 167 19.34 11.08 23.89
CA HIS A 167 18.05 10.42 23.75
C HIS A 167 17.91 9.69 22.40
N PHE A 168 18.93 9.77 21.55
CA PHE A 168 18.92 9.25 20.19
C PHE A 168 19.15 7.74 20.16
N LEU A 169 18.21 7.01 19.55
CA LEU A 169 18.41 5.61 19.18
C LEU A 169 19.40 5.53 18.02
N PRO A 170 20.57 4.87 18.17
CA PRO A 170 21.57 4.79 17.11
C PRO A 170 21.01 4.16 15.84
N ARG A 171 20.85 4.98 14.80
CA ARG A 171 20.34 4.61 13.48
C ARG A 171 20.86 5.59 12.43
N ASP A 172 20.63 5.25 11.16
CA ASP A 172 20.90 6.18 10.06
C ASP A 172 19.94 7.39 10.16
N TYR A 173 20.46 8.62 9.98
CA TYR A 173 19.65 9.84 10.10
C TYR A 173 18.58 9.95 9.00
N ASP A 174 18.74 9.21 7.90
CA ASP A 174 17.73 9.11 6.84
C ASP A 174 16.57 8.16 7.21
N GLN A 175 16.63 7.44 8.35
CA GLN A 175 15.54 6.60 8.83
C GLN A 175 14.54 7.39 9.68
N PRO A 176 13.23 7.16 9.49
CA PRO A 176 12.20 7.89 10.22
C PRO A 176 12.22 7.57 11.72
N ASN A 177 11.76 8.52 12.53
CA ASN A 177 11.43 8.25 13.94
C ASN A 177 10.34 7.19 14.01
N THR A 178 10.41 6.36 15.04
CA THR A 178 9.48 5.25 15.26
C THR A 178 9.08 5.19 16.72
N ILE A 179 8.06 4.40 17.03
CA ILE A 179 7.74 4.04 18.43
C ILE A 179 9.00 3.52 19.16
N LEU A 180 9.88 2.79 18.47
CA LEU A 180 11.12 2.30 19.09
C LEU A 180 12.12 3.41 19.41
N SER A 181 12.21 4.45 18.59
CA SER A 181 13.10 5.59 18.88
C SER A 181 12.56 6.42 20.05
N ASP A 182 11.25 6.63 20.13
CA ASP A 182 10.62 7.24 21.31
C ASP A 182 10.77 6.41 22.57
N LEU A 183 10.65 5.07 22.49
CA LEU A 183 10.87 4.19 23.63
C LEU A 183 12.34 4.24 24.10
N PHE A 184 13.29 4.38 23.19
CA PHE A 184 14.70 4.58 23.54
C PHE A 184 14.90 5.93 24.26
N ALA A 185 14.32 7.00 23.74
CA ALA A 185 14.32 8.31 24.39
C ALA A 185 13.64 8.27 25.78
N LEU A 186 12.56 7.50 25.91
CA LEU A 186 11.91 7.19 27.19
C LEU A 186 12.79 6.37 28.15
N GLY A 187 13.87 5.73 27.70
CA GLY A 187 14.90 5.21 28.59
C GLY A 187 15.73 6.34 29.21
N SER A 188 16.09 7.33 28.40
CA SER A 188 16.90 8.47 28.81
C SER A 188 16.14 9.49 29.67
N THR A 189 14.82 9.67 29.49
CA THR A 189 14.03 10.67 30.24
C THR A 189 13.87 10.34 31.74
N PRO A 190 13.48 9.13 32.17
CA PRO A 190 13.48 8.74 33.59
C PRO A 190 14.89 8.61 34.17
N TYR A 191 15.90 8.29 33.35
CA TYR A 191 17.29 8.36 33.78
C TYR A 191 17.66 9.81 34.14
N GLU A 192 17.29 10.78 33.30
CA GLU A 192 17.49 12.20 33.58
C GLU A 192 16.82 12.62 34.90
N LEU A 193 15.63 12.09 35.17
CA LEU A 193 14.88 12.34 36.41
C LEU A 193 15.56 11.74 37.65
N GLY A 194 16.05 10.51 37.54
CA GLY A 194 16.70 9.80 38.64
C GLY A 194 18.12 10.28 38.91
N ALA A 195 18.92 10.47 37.87
CA ALA A 195 20.32 10.89 37.95
C ALA A 195 20.48 12.42 38.07
N GLY A 196 19.42 13.20 37.80
CA GLY A 196 19.43 14.66 37.79
C GLY A 196 20.20 15.28 36.61
N LYS A 197 20.61 14.46 35.65
CA LYS A 197 21.35 14.84 34.44
C LYS A 197 21.10 13.83 33.30
N PRO A 198 21.17 14.27 32.03
CA PRO A 198 21.01 13.36 30.91
C PRO A 198 22.17 12.34 30.83
N PRO A 199 21.97 11.20 30.16
CA PRO A 199 23.03 10.23 29.89
C PRO A 199 24.25 10.91 29.26
N TYR A 200 25.44 10.60 29.77
CA TYR A 200 26.72 11.11 29.25
C TYR A 200 26.86 12.63 29.18
N GLN A 201 26.17 13.37 30.07
CA GLN A 201 26.30 14.82 30.16
C GLN A 201 27.77 15.28 30.16
N GLY A 202 28.11 16.19 29.24
CA GLY A 202 29.46 16.74 29.06
C GLY A 202 30.34 16.03 28.03
N CYS A 203 29.84 14.96 27.40
CA CYS A 203 30.45 14.38 26.19
C CYS A 203 29.92 15.07 24.92
N GLU A 204 30.73 15.06 23.86
CA GLU A 204 30.31 15.46 22.50
C GLU A 204 29.28 14.47 21.93
N ASP A 205 28.37 14.95 21.08
CA ASP A 205 27.25 14.17 20.54
C ASP A 205 27.70 12.88 19.82
N ASP A 206 28.78 12.95 19.05
CA ASP A 206 29.37 11.81 18.34
C ASP A 206 29.89 10.72 19.30
N VAL A 207 30.43 11.14 20.46
CA VAL A 207 30.87 10.23 21.52
C VAL A 207 29.69 9.53 22.17
N ILE A 208 28.60 10.26 22.41
CA ILE A 208 27.38 9.73 23.02
C ILE A 208 26.75 8.68 22.09
N GLU A 209 26.56 9.02 20.82
CA GLU A 209 25.98 8.11 19.83
C GLU A 209 26.84 6.86 19.61
N ASN A 210 28.17 7.01 19.59
CA ASN A 210 29.10 5.88 19.48
C ASN A 210 29.08 4.97 20.71
N ARG A 211 28.79 5.49 21.92
CA ARG A 211 28.60 4.65 23.12
C ARG A 211 27.29 3.88 23.03
N PHE A 212 26.19 4.55 22.70
CA PHE A 212 24.90 3.89 22.53
C PHE A 212 24.93 2.83 21.41
N SER A 213 25.61 3.07 20.29
CA SER A 213 25.72 2.09 19.19
C SER A 213 26.48 0.82 19.60
N LYS A 214 27.43 0.96 20.53
CA LYS A 214 28.17 -0.16 21.15
C LYS A 214 27.43 -0.80 22.32
N LYS A 215 26.23 -0.33 22.65
CA LYS A 215 25.46 -0.72 23.85
C LYS A 215 26.24 -0.50 25.15
N ASP A 216 27.16 0.48 25.14
CA ASP A 216 27.80 1.01 26.35
C ASP A 216 26.81 2.01 26.95
N PHE A 217 26.15 1.64 28.05
CA PHE A 217 25.12 2.44 28.73
C PHE A 217 25.59 2.90 30.12
N PRO A 218 25.12 4.06 30.61
CA PRO A 218 25.39 4.48 31.99
C PRO A 218 24.85 3.47 32.99
N THR A 219 25.52 3.34 34.13
CA THR A 219 25.07 2.45 35.20
C THR A 219 23.74 2.94 35.77
N VAL A 220 22.74 2.04 35.79
CA VAL A 220 21.41 2.28 36.37
C VAL A 220 21.29 1.81 37.82
N ASN A 221 22.38 1.32 38.43
CA ASN A 221 22.38 0.89 39.83
C ASN A 221 22.13 2.11 40.74
N GLY A 222 21.05 2.05 41.52
CA GLY A 222 20.63 3.15 42.39
C GLY A 222 19.88 4.28 41.67
N VAL A 223 19.59 4.15 40.37
CA VAL A 223 18.77 5.10 39.61
C VAL A 223 17.31 4.61 39.58
N LEU A 224 16.37 5.53 39.79
CA LEU A 224 14.94 5.26 39.73
C LEU A 224 14.56 4.62 38.39
N CYS A 225 13.72 3.58 38.40
CA CYS A 225 13.28 2.84 37.21
C CYS A 225 14.39 2.13 36.41
N GLY A 226 15.53 1.77 37.04
CA GLY A 226 16.69 1.21 36.34
C GLY A 226 16.42 0.01 35.42
N SER A 227 15.52 -0.90 35.79
CA SER A 227 15.11 -2.04 34.95
C SER A 227 14.36 -1.61 33.68
N ILE A 228 13.46 -0.63 33.81
CA ILE A 228 12.71 -0.03 32.70
C ILE A 228 13.66 0.74 31.78
N ILE A 229 14.55 1.56 32.35
CA ILE A 229 15.58 2.31 31.60
C ILE A 229 16.42 1.36 30.76
N MET A 230 16.95 0.28 31.36
CA MET A 230 17.74 -0.68 30.61
C MET A 230 16.95 -1.47 29.58
N GLY A 231 15.68 -1.80 29.86
CA GLY A 231 14.80 -2.45 28.90
C GLY A 231 14.54 -1.58 27.66
N CYS A 232 14.35 -0.27 27.85
CA CYS A 232 14.22 0.72 26.79
C CYS A 232 15.50 0.84 25.96
N TRP A 233 16.66 1.06 26.58
CA TRP A 233 17.95 1.19 25.89
C TRP A 233 18.39 -0.08 25.15
N SER A 234 18.05 -1.27 25.69
CA SER A 234 18.38 -2.54 25.05
C SER A 234 17.46 -2.87 23.85
N CYS A 235 16.43 -2.08 23.59
CA CYS A 235 15.39 -2.34 22.57
C CYS A 235 14.65 -3.68 22.79
N ILE A 236 14.54 -4.13 24.04
CA ILE A 236 13.87 -5.40 24.41
C ILE A 236 12.38 -5.15 24.74
N MET A 237 11.97 -3.90 24.90
CA MET A 237 10.61 -3.52 25.30
C MET A 237 9.77 -2.93 24.17
N GLU A 238 8.51 -3.35 24.11
CA GLU A 238 7.44 -2.75 23.31
C GLU A 238 6.54 -1.91 24.25
N SER A 239 5.88 -0.85 23.77
CA SER A 239 5.06 0.07 24.60
C SER A 239 4.18 -0.62 25.66
N PRO A 240 3.47 -1.73 25.36
CA PRO A 240 2.64 -2.38 26.36
C PRO A 240 3.39 -3.37 27.28
N LYS A 241 4.65 -3.74 27.00
CA LYS A 241 5.56 -4.41 27.96
C LYS A 241 6.12 -3.43 29.01
N VAL A 242 6.27 -2.14 28.65
CA VAL A 242 6.64 -1.07 29.60
C VAL A 242 5.57 -0.91 30.68
N LEU A 243 4.28 -1.02 30.31
CA LEU A 243 3.15 -1.00 31.24
C LEU A 243 3.18 -2.18 32.23
N GLY A 244 3.58 -3.39 31.80
CA GLY A 244 3.65 -4.57 32.65
C GLY A 244 4.66 -4.47 33.80
N ASN A 245 5.67 -3.61 33.67
CA ASN A 245 6.65 -3.33 34.74
C ASN A 245 6.21 -2.19 35.68
N LEU A 246 5.06 -1.52 35.43
CA LEU A 246 4.53 -0.46 36.30
C LEU A 246 3.94 -0.99 37.61
N GLU A 247 3.63 -2.27 37.72
CA GLU A 247 3.06 -2.87 38.94
C GLU A 247 4.04 -2.77 40.13
N GLU A 248 5.35 -2.92 39.91
CA GLU A 248 6.40 -2.73 40.94
C GLU A 248 6.50 -1.27 41.42
N LEU A 249 6.38 -0.29 40.50
CA LEU A 249 6.41 1.13 40.84
C LEU A 249 5.11 1.62 41.49
N ARG A 250 3.95 1.07 41.08
CA ARG A 250 2.66 1.32 41.74
C ARG A 250 2.67 0.76 43.15
N TYR A 251 3.24 -0.43 43.37
CA TYR A 251 3.46 -1.01 44.70
C TYR A 251 4.41 -0.17 45.58
N TYR A 252 5.50 0.35 45.01
CA TYR A 252 6.43 1.26 45.71
C TYR A 252 5.77 2.60 46.07
N ASN A 253 5.02 3.22 45.15
CA ASN A 253 4.26 4.46 45.39
C ASN A 253 3.16 4.27 46.45
N GLN A 254 2.53 3.09 46.51
CA GLN A 254 1.52 2.75 47.50
C GLN A 254 2.10 2.57 48.92
N ARG A 255 3.36 2.10 49.05
CA ARG A 255 4.09 2.04 50.33
C ARG A 255 4.53 3.40 50.87
N VAL A 256 4.90 4.34 49.99
CA VAL A 256 5.39 5.67 50.41
C VAL A 256 4.23 6.65 50.67
N GLY A 257 3.06 6.42 50.06
CA GLY A 257 1.82 7.18 50.32
C GLY A 257 1.24 7.04 51.73
N LEU A 258 1.73 6.10 52.55
CA LEU A 258 1.27 5.89 53.93
C LEU A 258 1.66 7.04 54.89
N ASN A 259 2.77 7.74 54.63
CA ASN A 259 3.19 8.88 55.46
C ASN A 259 2.41 10.17 55.19
N PHE A 260 1.65 10.24 54.09
CA PHE A 260 0.82 11.40 53.73
C PHE A 260 -0.62 11.29 54.27
N LEU A 261 -1.01 10.13 54.81
CA LEU A 261 -2.36 9.88 55.31
C LEU A 261 -2.65 10.63 56.61
N GLU A 262 -1.67 10.84 57.50
CA GLU A 262 -1.84 11.57 58.77
C GLU A 262 -2.20 13.06 58.60
N GLN A 263 -1.90 13.65 57.44
CA GLN A 263 -2.11 15.09 57.19
C GLN A 263 -3.34 15.38 56.32
N SER A 264 -4.13 14.36 55.95
CA SER A 264 -5.30 14.53 55.09
C SER A 264 -6.60 14.63 55.89
N GLU A 265 -7.52 15.53 55.51
CA GLU A 265 -8.87 15.66 56.11
C GLU A 265 -9.71 14.37 56.04
N ARG A 266 -9.27 13.36 55.26
CA ARG A 266 -9.91 12.05 55.17
C ARG A 266 -9.56 11.14 56.34
N PHE A 267 -8.42 11.36 57.01
CA PHE A 267 -8.00 10.59 58.19
C PHE A 267 -8.94 10.85 59.37
N ASP A 268 -9.37 12.10 59.55
CA ASP A 268 -10.31 12.51 60.61
C ASP A 268 -11.69 11.84 60.51
N ARG A 269 -12.03 11.26 59.36
CA ARG A 269 -13.32 10.61 59.10
C ARG A 269 -13.31 9.10 59.33
N LEU A 270 -12.16 8.51 59.63
CA LEU A 270 -12.03 7.08 59.93
C LEU A 270 -12.56 6.76 61.35
N ASP A 271 -13.04 5.54 61.55
CA ASP A 271 -13.46 5.04 62.85
C ASP A 271 -12.23 4.82 63.77
N ALA A 272 -12.48 4.79 65.08
CA ALA A 272 -11.41 4.77 66.08
C ALA A 272 -10.47 3.56 65.93
N ASN A 273 -10.98 2.37 65.60
CA ASN A 273 -10.16 1.17 65.42
C ASN A 273 -9.26 1.29 64.18
N THR A 274 -9.77 1.86 63.09
CA THR A 274 -8.99 2.05 61.86
C THR A 274 -7.94 3.14 62.02
N LYS A 275 -8.25 4.20 62.78
CA LYS A 275 -7.27 5.24 63.16
C LYS A 275 -6.18 4.69 64.06
N ASP A 276 -6.53 3.88 65.05
CA ASP A 276 -5.57 3.26 65.97
C ASP A 276 -4.61 2.32 65.26
N ILE A 277 -5.08 1.54 64.27
CA ILE A 277 -4.24 0.65 63.46
C ILE A 277 -3.24 1.44 62.59
N VAL A 278 -3.69 2.53 61.96
CA VAL A 278 -2.81 3.37 61.13
C VAL A 278 -1.81 4.14 62.00
N THR A 279 -2.23 4.65 63.15
CA THR A 279 -1.37 5.36 64.11
C THR A 279 -0.34 4.42 64.76
N ALA A 280 -0.71 3.15 65.01
CA ALA A 280 0.20 2.12 65.50
C ALA A 280 1.25 1.68 64.46
N LEU A 281 0.91 1.73 63.16
CA LEU A 281 1.85 1.45 62.08
C LEU A 281 2.84 2.60 61.84
N VAL A 282 2.43 3.85 62.10
CA VAL A 282 3.30 5.04 61.97
C VAL A 282 4.25 5.21 63.15
N ASN A 283 3.85 4.86 64.38
CA ASN A 283 4.62 5.17 65.60
C ASN A 283 5.48 4.04 66.19
N TYR A 284 5.65 2.89 65.54
CA TYR A 284 6.37 1.78 66.17
C TYR A 284 7.90 1.92 66.07
N ASN A 285 8.50 2.46 67.14
CA ASN A 285 9.92 2.31 67.46
C ASN A 285 10.20 0.92 68.06
N VAL A 286 11.23 0.26 67.54
CA VAL A 286 11.66 -1.10 67.85
C VAL A 286 12.03 -1.25 69.33
N SER A 287 11.25 -1.99 70.14
CA SER A 287 11.73 -2.46 71.46
C SER A 287 11.15 -3.74 72.06
N ASP A 288 9.99 -4.30 71.66
CA ASP A 288 9.43 -5.47 72.38
C ASP A 288 8.96 -6.64 71.51
N ALA A 289 9.55 -7.82 71.75
CA ALA A 289 9.46 -9.01 70.90
C ALA A 289 8.20 -9.89 71.13
N HIS A 290 7.33 -9.57 72.09
CA HIS A 290 6.16 -10.42 72.38
C HIS A 290 4.88 -10.05 71.60
N GLY A 291 4.78 -8.83 71.05
CA GLY A 291 3.65 -8.43 70.18
C GLY A 291 3.73 -9.02 68.76
N LEU A 292 4.91 -9.47 68.35
CA LEU A 292 5.20 -9.91 66.98
C LEU A 292 4.44 -11.19 66.59
N GLN A 293 4.23 -12.14 67.52
CA GLN A 293 3.63 -13.44 67.20
C GLN A 293 2.11 -13.32 66.91
N ALA A 294 1.39 -12.50 67.67
CA ALA A 294 -0.03 -12.25 67.46
C ALA A 294 -0.26 -11.41 66.18
N GLN A 295 0.64 -10.47 65.90
CA GLN A 295 0.63 -9.68 64.67
C GLN A 295 1.02 -10.49 63.42
N ILE A 296 1.96 -11.44 63.51
CA ILE A 296 2.33 -12.35 62.42
C ILE A 296 1.15 -13.27 62.06
N SER A 297 0.40 -13.77 63.05
CA SER A 297 -0.78 -14.60 62.80
C SER A 297 -1.93 -13.82 62.15
N ALA A 298 -2.13 -12.56 62.54
CA ALA A 298 -3.10 -11.66 61.92
C ALA A 298 -2.67 -11.23 60.50
N LEU A 299 -1.38 -10.93 60.30
CA LEU A 299 -0.77 -10.63 58.99
C LEU A 299 -0.83 -11.84 58.06
N SER A 300 -0.60 -13.06 58.53
CA SER A 300 -0.70 -14.29 57.71
C SER A 300 -2.14 -14.53 57.24
N THR A 301 -3.13 -14.30 58.10
CA THR A 301 -4.55 -14.49 57.75
C THR A 301 -5.06 -13.40 56.79
N LEU A 302 -4.51 -12.17 56.91
CA LEU A 302 -4.73 -11.09 55.95
C LEU A 302 -3.99 -11.33 54.64
N LEU A 303 -2.74 -11.80 54.68
CA LEU A 303 -1.92 -12.17 53.52
C LEU A 303 -2.53 -13.33 52.73
N ASP A 304 -3.06 -14.37 53.38
CA ASP A 304 -3.72 -15.47 52.66
C ASP A 304 -5.02 -15.02 51.97
N ARG A 305 -5.76 -14.08 52.57
CA ARG A 305 -6.97 -13.49 51.98
C ARG A 305 -6.65 -12.47 50.89
N THR A 306 -5.62 -11.64 51.07
CA THR A 306 -5.18 -10.69 50.04
C THR A 306 -4.43 -11.39 48.93
N GLU A 307 -3.67 -12.46 49.16
CA GLU A 307 -2.94 -13.22 48.14
C GLU A 307 -3.90 -14.04 47.26
N VAL A 308 -5.01 -14.57 47.81
CA VAL A 308 -6.08 -15.19 47.00
C VAL A 308 -6.83 -14.14 46.17
N VAL A 309 -7.13 -12.97 46.74
CA VAL A 309 -7.79 -11.88 46.01
C VAL A 309 -6.84 -11.27 44.96
N ILE A 310 -5.56 -11.07 45.29
CA ILE A 310 -4.50 -10.57 44.42
C ILE A 310 -4.21 -11.59 43.32
N LYS A 311 -4.07 -12.90 43.59
CA LYS A 311 -3.92 -13.91 42.53
C LYS A 311 -5.17 -13.98 41.64
N SER A 312 -6.38 -13.88 42.21
CA SER A 312 -7.61 -13.84 41.41
C SER A 312 -7.70 -12.59 40.55
N GLN A 313 -7.20 -11.45 41.04
CA GLN A 313 -7.19 -10.16 40.36
C GLN A 313 -6.04 -10.07 39.35
N GLU A 314 -4.87 -10.66 39.63
CA GLU A 314 -3.72 -10.80 38.74
C GLU A 314 -4.05 -11.77 37.60
N ASP A 315 -4.71 -12.90 37.86
CA ASP A 315 -5.20 -13.81 36.83
C ASP A 315 -6.34 -13.17 36.00
N ALA A 316 -7.23 -12.38 36.63
CA ALA A 316 -8.24 -11.62 35.91
C ALA A 316 -7.60 -10.51 35.05
N ASN A 317 -6.61 -9.78 35.56
CA ASN A 317 -5.91 -8.71 34.85
C ASN A 317 -5.03 -9.28 33.73
N ARG A 318 -4.34 -10.41 33.94
CA ARG A 318 -3.61 -11.14 32.89
C ARG A 318 -4.55 -11.63 31.79
N ARG A 319 -5.74 -12.14 32.15
CA ARG A 319 -6.77 -12.51 31.17
C ARG A 319 -7.23 -11.29 30.38
N ILE A 320 -7.58 -10.17 31.04
CA ILE A 320 -8.00 -8.93 30.38
C ILE A 320 -6.92 -8.39 29.43
N ILE A 321 -5.65 -8.39 29.84
CA ILE A 321 -4.53 -7.91 29.01
C ILE A 321 -4.32 -8.84 27.81
N VAL A 322 -4.31 -10.15 28.02
CA VAL A 322 -4.25 -11.12 26.91
C VAL A 322 -5.44 -10.89 25.98
N ASP A 323 -6.64 -10.70 26.51
CA ASP A 323 -7.85 -10.50 25.71
C ASP A 323 -7.79 -9.21 24.87
N ILE A 324 -7.27 -8.11 25.43
CA ILE A 324 -7.05 -6.84 24.69
C ILE A 324 -6.00 -7.01 23.59
N PHE A 325 -4.88 -7.69 23.87
CA PHE A 325 -3.87 -7.94 22.84
C PHE A 325 -4.36 -8.85 21.73
N GLN A 326 -5.14 -9.88 22.08
CA GLN A 326 -5.73 -10.77 21.09
C GLN A 326 -6.82 -10.05 20.29
N HIS A 327 -7.61 -9.18 20.92
CA HIS A 327 -8.55 -8.28 20.24
C HIS A 327 -7.82 -7.45 19.19
N LEU A 328 -6.79 -6.69 19.58
CA LEU A 328 -6.05 -5.81 18.68
C LEU A 328 -5.36 -6.57 17.54
N ALA A 329 -4.80 -7.74 17.82
CA ALA A 329 -4.17 -8.58 16.79
C ALA A 329 -5.19 -9.15 15.80
N LEU A 330 -6.36 -9.59 16.26
CA LEU A 330 -7.44 -10.11 15.41
C LEU A 330 -8.06 -9.01 14.55
N THR A 331 -8.40 -7.86 15.13
CA THR A 331 -8.97 -6.72 14.40
C THR A 331 -7.97 -6.15 13.40
N SER A 332 -6.68 -6.04 13.75
CA SER A 332 -5.62 -5.64 12.82
C SER A 332 -5.45 -6.64 11.67
N SER A 333 -5.62 -7.95 11.92
CA SER A 333 -5.55 -8.96 10.87
C SER A 333 -6.74 -8.91 9.90
N LEU A 334 -7.90 -8.42 10.33
CA LEU A 334 -9.07 -8.19 9.48
C LEU A 334 -8.96 -6.86 8.73
N HIS A 335 -8.23 -5.87 9.25
CA HIS A 335 -8.05 -4.56 8.61
C HIS A 335 -7.25 -4.64 7.29
N PHE A 336 -7.54 -3.73 6.35
CA PHE A 336 -6.76 -3.52 5.11
C PHE A 336 -6.69 -2.03 4.77
N SER A 337 -5.68 -1.60 4.01
CA SER A 337 -5.34 -0.18 3.85
C SER A 337 -6.43 0.67 3.19
N SER A 338 -7.22 0.09 2.28
CA SER A 338 -8.22 0.80 1.48
C SER A 338 -9.65 0.76 2.09
N ILE A 339 -9.79 0.44 3.37
CA ILE A 339 -11.08 0.11 3.99
C ILE A 339 -12.07 1.29 4.07
N THR A 340 -11.58 2.54 4.24
CA THR A 340 -12.42 3.75 4.35
C THR A 340 -12.46 4.61 3.08
N GLU A 341 -11.54 4.38 2.13
CA GLU A 341 -11.31 5.26 0.97
C GLU A 341 -12.59 5.54 0.17
N ARG A 342 -13.43 4.52 -0.05
CA ARG A 342 -14.65 4.70 -0.84
C ARG A 342 -15.66 5.60 -0.15
N TYR A 343 -15.87 5.44 1.15
CA TYR A 343 -16.81 6.25 1.93
C TYR A 343 -16.37 7.72 1.95
N GLU A 344 -15.07 7.95 2.12
CA GLU A 344 -14.46 9.28 2.11
C GLU A 344 -14.57 9.94 0.72
N ALA A 345 -14.43 9.17 -0.35
CA ALA A 345 -14.52 9.65 -1.74
C ALA A 345 -15.95 9.97 -2.22
N VAL A 346 -17.00 9.59 -1.49
CA VAL A 346 -18.38 10.01 -1.82
C VAL A 346 -18.55 11.47 -1.42
N ASP A 347 -18.92 12.33 -2.37
CA ASP A 347 -19.22 13.75 -2.10
C ASP A 347 -20.36 13.91 -1.09
N GLU A 348 -20.29 14.95 -0.26
CA GLU A 348 -21.40 15.34 0.62
C GLU A 348 -22.58 15.86 -0.21
N SER A 349 -23.81 15.59 0.25
CA SER A 349 -25.02 16.11 -0.39
C SER A 349 -25.08 17.64 -0.35
N HIS A 350 -25.63 18.26 -1.40
CA HIS A 350 -25.85 19.71 -1.44
C HIS A 350 -26.86 20.16 -0.38
N ALA A 351 -26.74 21.39 0.12
CA ALA A 351 -27.65 21.90 1.15
C ALA A 351 -29.12 21.76 0.70
N THR A 352 -29.96 21.18 1.57
CA THR A 352 -31.41 20.89 1.39
C THR A 352 -31.80 19.77 0.42
N THR A 353 -30.86 19.10 -0.26
CA THR A 353 -31.17 17.89 -1.05
C THR A 353 -31.38 16.65 -0.18
N PHE A 354 -32.23 15.71 -0.63
CA PHE A 354 -32.59 14.47 0.08
C PHE A 354 -33.41 14.58 1.38
N ASP A 355 -33.68 15.78 1.91
CA ASP A 355 -34.49 15.97 3.13
C ASP A 355 -35.87 15.29 3.08
N TRP A 356 -36.40 15.08 1.86
CA TRP A 356 -37.67 14.41 1.62
C TRP A 356 -37.69 12.95 2.11
N ILE A 357 -36.54 12.27 2.23
CA ILE A 357 -36.49 10.87 2.68
C ILE A 357 -36.92 10.71 4.15
N PHE A 358 -36.73 11.76 4.95
CA PHE A 358 -37.16 11.81 6.34
C PHE A 358 -38.52 12.50 6.53
N ARG A 359 -39.28 12.75 5.46
CA ARG A 359 -40.68 13.19 5.51
C ARG A 359 -41.63 12.02 5.26
N ARG A 360 -42.90 12.16 5.63
CA ARG A 360 -43.91 11.18 5.21
C ARG A 360 -44.14 11.32 3.71
N PRO A 361 -44.23 10.21 2.94
CA PRO A 361 -44.46 10.29 1.49
C PRO A 361 -45.63 11.22 1.15
N GLU A 362 -46.73 11.15 1.89
CA GLU A 362 -47.95 11.94 1.65
C GLU A 362 -47.73 13.46 1.73
N ASP A 363 -46.71 13.90 2.47
CA ASP A 363 -46.38 15.31 2.68
C ASP A 363 -45.39 15.86 1.62
N THR A 364 -45.04 15.05 0.61
CA THR A 364 -44.04 15.41 -0.40
C THR A 364 -44.66 15.78 -1.75
N ILE A 365 -43.97 16.65 -2.49
CA ILE A 365 -44.38 17.08 -3.84
C ILE A 365 -44.42 15.88 -4.80
N GLN A 366 -43.47 14.96 -4.66
CA GLN A 366 -43.36 13.75 -5.46
C GLN A 366 -44.59 12.84 -5.31
N TYR A 367 -45.19 12.78 -4.12
CA TYR A 367 -46.42 12.00 -3.88
C TYR A 367 -47.66 12.66 -4.48
N ALA A 368 -47.72 13.99 -4.49
CA ALA A 368 -48.77 14.74 -5.18
C ALA A 368 -48.70 14.52 -6.71
N GLU A 369 -47.51 14.30 -7.26
CA GLU A 369 -47.28 13.94 -8.67
C GLU A 369 -47.54 12.45 -8.98
N GLY A 370 -48.08 11.69 -8.03
CA GLY A 370 -48.44 10.28 -8.22
C GLY A 370 -47.29 9.28 -8.05
N ARG A 371 -46.11 9.73 -7.64
CA ARG A 371 -44.97 8.84 -7.35
C ARG A 371 -45.12 8.23 -5.95
N ARG A 372 -44.92 6.92 -5.82
CA ARG A 372 -45.13 6.16 -4.57
C ARG A 372 -43.85 5.46 -4.17
N TRP A 373 -43.53 5.45 -2.88
CA TRP A 373 -42.40 4.69 -2.33
C TRP A 373 -42.69 4.25 -0.89
N GLY A 374 -41.94 3.26 -0.39
CA GLY A 374 -42.07 2.77 0.98
C GLY A 374 -41.63 3.82 2.00
N ASN A 375 -42.39 4.03 3.08
CA ASN A 375 -42.02 5.04 4.06
C ASN A 375 -40.74 4.63 4.83
N PHE A 376 -39.62 5.29 4.52
CA PHE A 376 -38.31 5.00 5.10
C PHE A 376 -38.26 5.27 6.61
N ASN A 377 -38.97 6.30 7.10
CA ASN A 377 -39.04 6.59 8.54
C ASN A 377 -39.75 5.47 9.31
N ASP A 378 -40.87 4.98 8.78
CA ASP A 378 -41.63 3.90 9.41
C ASP A 378 -40.82 2.61 9.42
N TRP A 379 -40.07 2.36 8.35
CA TRP A 379 -39.11 1.27 8.31
C TRP A 379 -38.03 1.44 9.37
N LEU A 380 -37.32 2.58 9.46
CA LEU A 380 -36.27 2.80 10.46
C LEU A 380 -36.78 2.63 11.90
N LYS A 381 -37.98 3.15 12.18
CA LYS A 381 -38.56 3.25 13.52
C LYS A 381 -39.19 1.95 14.03
N SER A 382 -39.92 1.24 13.16
CA SER A 382 -40.79 0.13 13.57
C SER A 382 -40.86 -1.03 12.60
N GLY A 383 -40.35 -0.90 11.37
CA GLY A 383 -40.31 -2.00 10.42
C GLY A 383 -39.31 -3.09 10.79
N SER A 384 -39.10 -4.05 9.90
CA SER A 384 -38.06 -5.07 9.99
C SER A 384 -37.55 -5.43 8.59
N GLY A 385 -36.48 -6.23 8.51
CA GLY A 385 -35.97 -6.73 7.24
C GLY A 385 -35.23 -5.70 6.40
N LEU A 386 -35.27 -5.88 5.08
CA LEU A 386 -34.49 -5.13 4.11
C LEU A 386 -35.28 -3.99 3.47
N TYR A 387 -34.63 -2.85 3.31
CA TYR A 387 -35.10 -1.71 2.54
C TYR A 387 -34.21 -1.51 1.30
N TRP A 388 -34.81 -1.42 0.11
CA TRP A 388 -34.08 -1.36 -1.15
C TRP A 388 -34.14 0.03 -1.79
N ILE A 389 -32.98 0.66 -1.97
CA ILE A 389 -32.82 1.91 -2.71
C ILE A 389 -32.28 1.55 -4.10
N ASN A 390 -33.13 1.52 -5.12
CA ASN A 390 -32.66 1.30 -6.48
C ASN A 390 -32.59 2.58 -7.29
N GLY A 391 -31.76 2.58 -8.32
CA GLY A 391 -31.85 3.62 -9.33
C GLY A 391 -30.82 3.54 -10.43
N LYS A 392 -31.06 4.33 -11.48
CA LYS A 392 -30.17 4.41 -12.66
C LYS A 392 -28.76 4.89 -12.29
N ALA A 393 -27.80 4.68 -13.19
CA ALA A 393 -26.46 5.21 -13.03
C ALA A 393 -26.48 6.73 -12.90
N GLY A 394 -25.68 7.30 -11.99
CA GLY A 394 -25.64 8.76 -11.76
C GLY A 394 -26.82 9.35 -10.96
N SER A 395 -27.81 8.54 -10.53
CA SER A 395 -28.98 9.04 -9.80
C SER A 395 -28.73 9.51 -8.35
N GLY A 396 -27.47 9.49 -7.86
CA GLY A 396 -27.12 9.93 -6.50
C GLY A 396 -27.23 8.88 -5.39
N LYS A 397 -27.24 7.57 -5.71
CA LYS A 397 -27.41 6.49 -4.71
C LYS A 397 -26.39 6.54 -3.57
N SER A 398 -25.09 6.58 -3.87
CA SER A 398 -24.04 6.62 -2.87
C SER A 398 -24.09 7.90 -2.03
N THR A 399 -24.39 9.04 -2.65
CA THR A 399 -24.58 10.31 -1.94
C THR A 399 -25.74 10.25 -0.97
N LEU A 400 -26.88 9.67 -1.38
CA LEU A 400 -28.02 9.45 -0.49
C LEU A 400 -27.67 8.47 0.64
N MET A 401 -26.98 7.36 0.34
CA MET A 401 -26.57 6.38 1.36
C MET A 401 -25.65 7.02 2.41
N LYS A 402 -24.67 7.82 1.98
CA LYS A 402 -23.79 8.57 2.89
C LYS A 402 -24.56 9.60 3.71
N TYR A 403 -25.48 10.34 3.09
CA TYR A 403 -26.38 11.26 3.79
C TYR A 403 -27.18 10.53 4.87
N ILE A 404 -27.81 9.38 4.56
CA ILE A 404 -28.58 8.60 5.55
C ILE A 404 -27.71 8.16 6.72
N VAL A 405 -26.51 7.63 6.47
CA VAL A 405 -25.59 7.11 7.50
C VAL A 405 -25.16 8.21 8.47
N SER A 406 -24.88 9.42 7.97
CA SER A 406 -24.44 10.56 8.80
C SER A 406 -25.60 11.36 9.40
N HIS A 407 -26.85 11.15 8.94
CA HIS A 407 -27.98 11.98 9.34
C HIS A 407 -28.50 11.68 10.75
N ARG A 408 -28.71 12.75 11.53
CA ARG A 408 -29.19 12.66 12.92
C ARG A 408 -30.55 11.95 13.06
N ASN A 409 -31.48 12.16 12.11
CA ASN A 409 -32.81 11.54 12.19
C ASN A 409 -32.74 10.01 12.04
N ALA A 410 -31.85 9.49 11.18
CA ALA A 410 -31.67 8.05 11.05
C ALA A 410 -31.22 7.43 12.38
N CYS A 411 -30.21 8.03 13.03
CA CYS A 411 -29.72 7.62 14.34
C CYS A 411 -30.82 7.66 15.43
N LEU A 412 -31.63 8.73 15.48
CA LEU A 412 -32.72 8.86 16.45
C LEU A 412 -33.82 7.81 16.25
N LEU A 413 -34.20 7.53 15.01
CA LEU A 413 -35.23 6.54 14.69
C LEU A 413 -34.74 5.11 14.96
N LEU A 414 -33.49 4.80 14.62
CA LEU A 414 -32.89 3.50 14.92
C LEU A 414 -32.70 3.27 16.42
N LYS A 415 -32.34 4.30 17.20
CA LYS A 415 -32.30 4.19 18.66
C LYS A 415 -33.68 3.88 19.23
N ARG A 416 -34.74 4.42 18.63
CA ARG A 416 -36.12 4.09 19.02
C ARG A 416 -36.50 2.65 18.66
N TRP A 417 -36.01 2.12 17.54
CA TRP A 417 -36.16 0.71 17.20
C TRP A 417 -35.37 -0.21 18.15
N ALA A 418 -34.18 0.20 18.55
CA ALA A 418 -33.33 -0.57 19.46
C ALA A 418 -33.91 -0.72 20.87
N GLY A 419 -34.65 0.29 21.34
CA GLY A 419 -35.27 0.28 22.66
C GLY A 419 -34.20 0.17 23.75
N ASP A 420 -34.30 -0.87 24.59
CA ASP A 420 -33.34 -1.16 25.66
C ASP A 420 -32.12 -1.96 25.18
N SER A 421 -32.11 -2.45 23.93
CA SER A 421 -30.97 -3.17 23.34
C SER A 421 -29.90 -2.19 22.84
N SER A 422 -28.63 -2.64 22.81
CA SER A 422 -27.56 -1.86 22.18
C SER A 422 -27.77 -1.76 20.68
N LEU A 423 -27.53 -0.58 20.08
CA LEU A 423 -27.62 -0.36 18.64
C LEU A 423 -26.21 -0.38 18.04
N CYS A 424 -25.96 -1.31 17.11
CA CYS A 424 -24.77 -1.33 16.29
C CYS A 424 -25.14 -0.95 14.85
N THR A 425 -24.57 0.16 14.37
CA THR A 425 -24.74 0.61 12.98
C THR A 425 -23.40 0.49 12.29
N VAL A 426 -23.40 -0.15 11.12
CA VAL A 426 -22.19 -0.33 10.30
C VAL A 426 -22.51 -0.07 8.84
N SER A 427 -21.51 0.35 8.08
CA SER A 427 -21.69 0.71 6.67
C SER A 427 -20.58 0.21 5.77
N PHE A 428 -20.93 -0.16 4.55
CA PHE A 428 -19.96 -0.58 3.54
C PHE A 428 -20.36 -0.05 2.18
N PHE A 429 -19.38 0.47 1.44
CA PHE A 429 -19.58 1.05 0.12
C PHE A 429 -18.72 0.27 -0.85
N PHE A 430 -19.35 -0.49 -1.73
CA PHE A 430 -18.64 -1.17 -2.80
C PHE A 430 -18.01 -0.15 -3.75
N TRP A 431 -16.84 -0.51 -4.27
CA TRP A 431 -16.15 0.30 -5.26
C TRP A 431 -15.44 -0.56 -6.29
N ASN A 432 -16.05 -0.69 -7.47
CA ASN A 432 -15.44 -1.51 -8.52
C ASN A 432 -14.13 -0.91 -9.07
N SER A 433 -13.98 0.41 -9.03
CA SER A 433 -12.74 1.10 -9.39
C SER A 433 -11.69 1.08 -8.26
N GLY A 434 -12.07 0.56 -7.08
CA GLY A 434 -11.19 0.39 -5.94
C GLY A 434 -10.31 -0.86 -6.06
N SER A 435 -9.58 -1.15 -4.98
CA SER A 435 -8.87 -2.40 -4.78
C SER A 435 -9.80 -3.63 -4.87
N ARG A 436 -9.25 -4.80 -5.17
CA ARG A 436 -10.00 -6.07 -5.22
C ARG A 436 -10.81 -6.34 -3.95
N LEU A 437 -10.31 -5.93 -2.78
CA LEU A 437 -11.03 -6.07 -1.51
C LEU A 437 -12.30 -5.20 -1.50
N GLN A 438 -12.26 -3.95 -1.97
CA GLN A 438 -13.42 -3.05 -2.00
C GLN A 438 -14.55 -3.48 -2.95
N ARG A 439 -14.31 -4.47 -3.82
CA ARG A 439 -15.31 -5.02 -4.75
C ARG A 439 -15.64 -6.50 -4.51
N SER A 440 -15.20 -7.08 -3.39
CA SER A 440 -15.36 -8.51 -3.09
C SER A 440 -16.11 -8.77 -1.78
N GLN A 441 -16.69 -9.97 -1.62
CA GLN A 441 -17.30 -10.41 -0.36
C GLN A 441 -16.28 -10.48 0.79
N ILE A 442 -15.01 -10.79 0.49
CA ILE A 442 -13.94 -10.82 1.50
C ILE A 442 -13.76 -9.43 2.12
N GLY A 443 -13.70 -8.38 1.29
CA GLY A 443 -13.58 -7.01 1.81
C GLY A 443 -14.84 -6.56 2.54
N LEU A 444 -16.03 -6.86 2.00
CA LEU A 444 -17.31 -6.61 2.69
C LEU A 444 -17.30 -7.20 4.12
N PHE A 445 -17.07 -8.50 4.26
CA PHE A 445 -17.14 -9.14 5.57
C PHE A 445 -16.02 -8.69 6.51
N ARG A 446 -14.81 -8.45 5.99
CA ARG A 446 -13.71 -7.91 6.81
C ARG A 446 -14.07 -6.52 7.34
N SER A 447 -14.61 -5.64 6.51
CA SER A 447 -15.03 -4.30 6.95
C SER A 447 -16.15 -4.36 7.98
N LEU A 448 -17.20 -5.13 7.71
CA LEU A 448 -18.31 -5.28 8.64
C LEU A 448 -17.84 -5.86 9.99
N LEU A 449 -17.00 -6.91 9.97
CA LEU A 449 -16.48 -7.51 11.19
C LEU A 449 -15.53 -6.58 11.95
N VAL A 450 -14.67 -5.82 11.27
CA VAL A 450 -13.81 -4.82 11.95
C VAL A 450 -14.65 -3.76 12.63
N GLU A 451 -15.64 -3.21 11.94
CA GLU A 451 -16.48 -2.14 12.48
C GLU A 451 -17.32 -2.64 13.67
N VAL A 452 -17.93 -3.84 13.54
CA VAL A 452 -18.68 -4.48 14.62
C VAL A 452 -17.79 -4.80 15.82
N LEU A 453 -16.65 -5.47 15.62
CA LEU A 453 -15.79 -5.95 16.73
C LEU A 453 -14.98 -4.82 17.39
N ASN A 454 -14.83 -3.67 16.72
CA ASN A 454 -14.32 -2.46 17.35
C ASN A 454 -15.37 -1.78 18.24
N GLN A 455 -16.65 -1.77 17.82
CA GLN A 455 -17.74 -1.25 18.65
C GLN A 455 -18.10 -2.20 19.83
N HIS A 456 -18.00 -3.52 19.59
CA HIS A 456 -18.37 -4.57 20.54
C HIS A 456 -17.26 -5.65 20.69
N PRO A 457 -16.13 -5.32 21.37
CA PRO A 457 -15.02 -6.24 21.63
C PRO A 457 -15.43 -7.57 22.27
N GLU A 458 -16.46 -7.56 23.11
CA GLU A 458 -16.99 -8.71 23.85
C GLU A 458 -17.53 -9.82 22.94
N LEU A 459 -17.81 -9.51 21.67
CA LEU A 459 -18.32 -10.47 20.70
C LEU A 459 -17.23 -11.32 20.03
N ILE A 460 -15.95 -10.96 20.12
CA ILE A 460 -14.86 -11.68 19.45
C ILE A 460 -14.85 -13.19 19.76
N PRO A 461 -14.97 -13.63 21.03
CA PRO A 461 -14.95 -15.06 21.35
C PRO A 461 -16.14 -15.82 20.79
N ILE A 462 -17.26 -15.13 20.51
CA ILE A 462 -18.51 -15.71 19.99
C ILE A 462 -18.47 -15.74 18.45
N VAL A 463 -17.99 -14.66 17.85
CA VAL A 463 -17.96 -14.44 16.40
C VAL A 463 -16.81 -15.20 15.75
N LEU A 464 -15.63 -15.22 16.39
CA LEU A 464 -14.39 -15.83 15.89
C LEU A 464 -13.82 -16.89 16.86
N PRO A 465 -14.59 -17.92 17.25
CA PRO A 465 -14.20 -18.83 18.32
C PRO A 465 -12.93 -19.63 18.01
N ALA A 466 -12.77 -20.09 16.76
CA ALA A 466 -11.61 -20.89 16.35
C ALA A 466 -10.33 -20.06 16.32
N GLN A 467 -10.39 -18.85 15.76
CA GLN A 467 -9.25 -17.94 15.66
C GLN A 467 -8.87 -17.36 17.03
N TRP A 468 -9.86 -17.09 17.88
CA TRP A 468 -9.67 -16.74 19.28
C TRP A 468 -8.94 -17.85 20.03
N ALA A 469 -9.44 -19.10 19.96
CA ALA A 469 -8.85 -20.25 20.64
C ALA A 469 -7.43 -20.59 20.12
N ALA A 470 -7.20 -20.53 18.81
CA ALA A 470 -5.89 -20.79 18.22
C ALA A 470 -4.84 -19.81 18.77
N ARG A 471 -5.15 -18.52 18.80
CA ARG A 471 -4.23 -17.51 19.34
C ARG A 471 -4.07 -17.55 20.86
N TYR A 472 -5.10 -17.99 21.58
CA TYR A 472 -5.04 -18.25 23.00
C TYR A 472 -4.11 -19.45 23.32
N SER A 473 -4.19 -20.53 22.52
CA SER A 473 -3.40 -21.75 22.69
C SER A 473 -1.92 -21.64 22.28
N ALA A 474 -1.59 -20.75 21.33
CA ALA A 474 -0.24 -20.55 20.82
C ALA A 474 0.74 -19.97 21.87
N LYS A 475 0.25 -19.20 22.86
CA LYS A 475 1.08 -18.61 23.93
C LYS A 475 1.21 -19.49 25.19
N LEU A 476 0.31 -20.45 25.40
CA LEU A 476 0.46 -21.43 26.50
C LEU A 476 1.53 -22.50 26.22
N ARG A 477 2.01 -22.63 24.96
CA ARG A 477 2.98 -23.65 24.54
C ARG A 477 4.44 -23.18 24.43
N THR A 478 4.74 -21.89 24.53
CA THR A 478 6.07 -21.34 24.20
C THR A 478 6.71 -20.64 25.41
N SER A 479 7.16 -21.44 26.39
CA SER A 479 8.05 -20.96 27.46
C SER A 479 9.54 -20.94 27.09
N LYS A 480 9.92 -21.29 25.85
CA LYS A 480 11.28 -21.22 25.33
C LYS A 480 11.24 -21.03 23.81
N PHE A 481 11.87 -19.96 23.27
CA PHE A 481 12.54 -19.82 21.95
C PHE A 481 12.81 -18.31 21.73
N GLN A 482 14.06 -17.85 21.92
CA GLN A 482 15.07 -17.42 20.90
C GLN A 482 14.65 -16.17 20.11
N GLN A 483 15.32 -15.03 20.30
CA GLN A 483 16.54 -14.65 19.57
C GLN A 483 16.45 -14.98 18.07
N ASP A 484 15.55 -14.30 17.36
CA ASP A 484 15.77 -13.81 16.00
C ASP A 484 14.77 -12.68 15.71
N GLY A 485 15.31 -11.49 15.49
CA GLY A 485 14.58 -10.23 15.32
C GLY A 485 13.95 -10.06 13.94
N HIS A 486 13.13 -11.02 13.50
CA HIS A 486 12.29 -10.88 12.32
C HIS A 486 10.98 -11.65 12.50
N VAL A 487 10.01 -11.07 13.22
CA VAL A 487 8.61 -11.43 12.96
C VAL A 487 8.19 -10.69 11.69
N ARG A 488 8.48 -11.27 10.53
CA ARG A 488 7.64 -11.02 9.36
C ARG A 488 6.27 -11.58 9.74
N GLN A 489 5.32 -10.71 10.09
CA GLN A 489 3.91 -11.12 10.15
C GLN A 489 3.52 -11.51 8.73
N ALA A 490 3.61 -12.79 8.40
CA ALA A 490 2.85 -13.34 7.31
C ALA A 490 1.38 -13.15 7.70
N GLN A 491 0.71 -12.16 7.11
CA GLN A 491 -0.75 -12.12 7.14
C GLN A 491 -1.23 -13.39 6.43
N GLU A 492 -1.64 -14.40 7.19
CA GLU A 492 -2.38 -15.50 6.59
C GLU A 492 -3.65 -14.91 5.93
N PRO A 493 -3.91 -15.22 4.65
CA PRO A 493 -5.06 -14.66 3.96
C PRO A 493 -6.36 -15.19 4.56
N TRP A 494 -7.29 -14.28 4.90
CA TRP A 494 -8.63 -14.66 5.36
C TRP A 494 -9.43 -15.32 4.22
N GLU A 495 -9.82 -16.57 4.42
CA GLU A 495 -10.73 -17.27 3.52
C GLU A 495 -12.18 -16.78 3.68
N LEU A 496 -12.91 -16.73 2.56
CA LEU A 496 -14.30 -16.27 2.51
C LEU A 496 -15.25 -17.09 3.40
N SER A 497 -15.08 -18.41 3.41
CA SER A 497 -15.88 -19.35 4.21
C SER A 497 -15.83 -19.00 5.70
N ASN A 498 -14.64 -18.71 6.22
CA ASN A 498 -14.42 -18.35 7.62
C ASN A 498 -15.07 -17.00 7.97
N LEU A 499 -15.01 -16.03 7.06
CA LEU A 499 -15.63 -14.72 7.24
C LEU A 499 -17.17 -14.79 7.21
N GLN A 500 -17.74 -15.60 6.32
CA GLN A 500 -19.18 -15.86 6.26
C GLN A 500 -19.68 -16.56 7.53
N ILE A 501 -18.94 -17.57 8.02
CA ILE A 501 -19.25 -18.24 9.29
C ILE A 501 -19.20 -17.24 10.45
N ALA A 502 -18.17 -16.39 10.51
CA ALA A 502 -18.03 -15.37 11.54
C ALA A 502 -19.23 -14.40 11.54
N PHE A 503 -19.58 -13.87 10.37
CA PHE A 503 -20.74 -12.98 10.25
C PHE A 503 -22.06 -13.68 10.62
N LYS A 504 -22.23 -14.96 10.23
CA LYS A 504 -23.40 -15.76 10.63
C LYS A 504 -23.46 -15.94 12.15
N ASN A 505 -22.34 -16.22 12.80
CA ASN A 505 -22.25 -16.30 14.26
C ASN A 505 -22.65 -14.97 14.89
N PHE A 506 -22.21 -13.84 14.33
CA PHE A 506 -22.59 -12.51 14.81
C PHE A 506 -24.10 -12.25 14.71
N ILE A 507 -24.74 -12.49 13.57
CA ILE A 507 -26.19 -12.21 13.43
C ILE A 507 -27.08 -13.19 14.21
N SER A 508 -26.56 -14.37 14.55
CA SER A 508 -27.28 -15.42 15.27
C SER A 508 -27.06 -15.40 16.79
N GLN A 509 -26.10 -14.63 17.29
CA GLN A 509 -25.80 -14.58 18.72
C GLN A 509 -26.96 -13.95 19.51
N THR A 510 -27.26 -14.52 20.66
CA THR A 510 -28.26 -14.00 21.62
C THR A 510 -27.65 -13.64 22.98
N SER A 511 -26.33 -13.75 23.10
CA SER A 511 -25.58 -13.54 24.35
C SER A 511 -25.51 -12.06 24.74
N VAL A 512 -25.49 -11.17 23.75
CA VAL A 512 -25.48 -9.72 23.92
C VAL A 512 -26.75 -9.15 23.29
N PRO A 513 -27.60 -8.42 24.05
CA PRO A 513 -28.82 -7.82 23.53
C PRO A 513 -28.47 -6.67 22.59
N LEU A 514 -28.39 -6.99 21.29
CA LEU A 514 -27.89 -6.09 20.26
C LEU A 514 -28.79 -6.11 19.02
N LYS A 515 -29.07 -4.92 18.50
CA LYS A 515 -29.80 -4.67 17.27
C LYS A 515 -28.82 -4.12 16.22
N LEU A 516 -28.77 -4.75 15.06
CA LEU A 516 -27.86 -4.44 13.97
C LEU A 516 -28.57 -3.71 12.84
N CYS A 517 -28.03 -2.56 12.41
CA CYS A 517 -28.44 -1.88 11.19
C CYS A 517 -27.28 -1.80 10.20
N LEU A 518 -27.45 -2.41 9.03
CA LEU A 518 -26.47 -2.44 7.94
C LEU A 518 -26.84 -1.44 6.85
N PHE A 519 -25.91 -0.58 6.45
CA PHE A 519 -26.03 0.28 5.28
C PHE A 519 -25.03 -0.17 4.21
N ILE A 520 -25.52 -0.80 3.14
CA ILE A 520 -24.67 -1.37 2.07
C ILE A 520 -24.91 -0.65 0.75
N ASP A 521 -23.94 0.14 0.31
CA ASP A 521 -24.03 0.88 -0.95
C ASP A 521 -23.38 0.11 -2.12
N GLY A 522 -24.05 0.10 -3.27
CA GLY A 522 -23.50 -0.36 -4.53
C GLY A 522 -23.41 -1.88 -4.68
N LEU A 523 -24.47 -2.63 -4.37
CA LEU A 523 -24.46 -4.09 -4.59
C LEU A 523 -24.16 -4.48 -6.05
N ASP A 524 -24.51 -3.63 -7.02
CA ASP A 524 -24.18 -3.78 -8.45
C ASP A 524 -22.70 -3.55 -8.77
N GLU A 525 -21.90 -3.11 -7.81
CA GLU A 525 -20.45 -2.95 -7.94
C GLU A 525 -19.65 -4.15 -7.42
N TYR A 526 -20.33 -5.22 -7.01
CA TYR A 526 -19.71 -6.47 -6.60
C TYR A 526 -19.10 -7.24 -7.78
N GLU A 527 -17.83 -7.63 -7.63
CA GLU A 527 -17.11 -8.52 -8.55
C GLU A 527 -17.37 -9.98 -8.14
N GLY A 528 -18.51 -10.53 -8.58
CA GLY A 528 -18.91 -11.93 -8.37
C GLY A 528 -20.34 -12.20 -8.82
N ASN A 529 -20.95 -13.28 -8.32
CA ASN A 529 -22.35 -13.59 -8.64
C ASN A 529 -23.31 -12.74 -7.79
N GLU A 530 -24.07 -11.87 -8.42
CA GLU A 530 -25.04 -10.99 -7.75
C GLU A 530 -26.14 -11.77 -7.01
N GLU A 531 -26.52 -12.95 -7.50
CA GLU A 531 -27.50 -13.83 -6.87
C GLU A 531 -27.04 -14.28 -5.47
N ASP A 532 -25.75 -14.56 -5.31
CA ASP A 532 -25.18 -14.99 -4.02
C ASP A 532 -25.30 -13.87 -2.96
N LEU A 533 -25.07 -12.62 -3.36
CA LEU A 533 -25.24 -11.46 -2.46
C LEU A 533 -26.72 -11.21 -2.15
N ALA A 534 -27.57 -11.32 -3.17
CA ALA A 534 -29.01 -11.13 -3.02
C ALA A 534 -29.61 -12.16 -2.05
N GLU A 535 -29.23 -13.44 -2.20
CA GLU A 535 -29.62 -14.52 -1.31
C GLU A 535 -29.10 -14.28 0.11
N PHE A 536 -27.83 -13.90 0.25
CA PHE A 536 -27.20 -13.67 1.55
C PHE A 536 -27.90 -12.58 2.36
N PHE A 537 -28.05 -11.38 1.79
CA PHE A 537 -28.75 -10.28 2.47
C PHE A 537 -30.26 -10.56 2.60
N GLY A 538 -30.82 -11.29 1.65
CA GLY A 538 -32.18 -11.84 1.73
C GLY A 538 -32.39 -12.64 3.00
N ASN A 539 -31.48 -13.58 3.28
CA ASN A 539 -31.50 -14.46 4.44
C ASN A 539 -31.18 -13.72 5.75
N ALA A 540 -30.14 -12.88 5.76
CA ALA A 540 -29.74 -12.12 6.95
C ALA A 540 -30.85 -11.17 7.43
N SER A 541 -31.68 -10.65 6.52
CA SER A 541 -32.80 -9.77 6.85
C SER A 541 -34.01 -10.47 7.49
N MET A 542 -34.05 -11.81 7.52
CA MET A 542 -35.16 -12.53 8.16
C MET A 542 -35.09 -12.47 9.70
N THR A 543 -33.93 -12.14 10.27
CA THR A 543 -33.72 -12.02 11.71
C THR A 543 -34.32 -10.71 12.24
N GLU A 544 -35.18 -10.79 13.26
CA GLU A 544 -35.85 -9.59 13.85
C GLU A 544 -34.90 -8.55 14.47
N ASN A 545 -33.65 -8.94 14.73
CA ASN A 545 -32.61 -8.09 15.28
C ASN A 545 -31.75 -7.41 14.21
N VAL A 546 -32.03 -7.64 12.92
CA VAL A 546 -31.24 -7.13 11.81
C VAL A 546 -32.11 -6.28 10.88
N LYS A 547 -31.63 -5.08 10.57
CA LYS A 547 -32.12 -4.21 9.50
C LYS A 547 -31.05 -4.04 8.45
N ILE A 548 -31.44 -4.04 7.18
CA ILE A 548 -30.51 -3.88 6.07
C ILE A 548 -31.08 -2.83 5.12
N CYS A 549 -30.36 -1.73 4.90
CA CYS A 549 -30.65 -0.79 3.82
C CYS A 549 -29.58 -0.99 2.76
N CYS A 550 -29.97 -1.41 1.56
CA CYS A 550 -29.02 -1.61 0.47
C CYS A 550 -29.36 -0.76 -0.75
N SER A 551 -28.32 -0.33 -1.47
CA SER A 551 -28.47 0.36 -2.75
C SER A 551 -27.95 -0.49 -3.91
N SER A 552 -28.64 -0.44 -5.06
CA SER A 552 -28.15 -1.09 -6.28
C SER A 552 -28.77 -0.49 -7.55
N ARG A 553 -28.23 -0.87 -8.72
CA ARG A 553 -28.99 -0.80 -9.98
C ARG A 553 -30.11 -1.86 -10.00
N PRO A 554 -31.16 -1.66 -10.82
CA PRO A 554 -32.23 -2.64 -11.00
C PRO A 554 -31.77 -3.80 -11.90
N HIS A 555 -30.68 -4.48 -11.53
CA HIS A 555 -30.27 -5.72 -12.18
C HIS A 555 -31.27 -6.83 -11.83
N GLN A 556 -31.43 -7.79 -12.74
CA GLN A 556 -32.45 -8.85 -12.65
C GLN A 556 -32.38 -9.61 -11.31
N ALA A 557 -31.18 -9.98 -10.85
CA ALA A 557 -30.98 -10.69 -9.59
C ALA A 557 -31.55 -9.94 -8.36
N PHE A 558 -31.40 -8.61 -8.32
CA PHE A 558 -31.92 -7.79 -7.22
C PHE A 558 -33.41 -7.47 -7.37
N GLU A 559 -33.91 -7.28 -8.59
CA GLU A 559 -35.36 -7.16 -8.83
C GLU A 559 -36.09 -8.43 -8.37
N ASP A 560 -35.60 -9.60 -8.76
CA ASP A 560 -36.21 -10.89 -8.38
C ASP A 560 -36.21 -11.11 -6.86
N ALA A 561 -35.14 -10.68 -6.17
CA ALA A 561 -34.99 -10.86 -4.72
C ALA A 561 -35.68 -9.78 -3.86
N PHE A 562 -35.70 -8.52 -4.31
CA PHE A 562 -36.02 -7.36 -3.47
C PHE A 562 -37.24 -6.55 -3.92
N ALA A 563 -37.81 -6.76 -5.12
CA ALA A 563 -38.91 -5.94 -5.63
C ALA A 563 -40.17 -5.93 -4.74
N THR A 564 -40.39 -6.98 -3.95
CA THR A 564 -41.53 -7.08 -3.02
C THR A 564 -41.28 -6.41 -1.66
N ARG A 565 -40.03 -6.00 -1.40
CA ARG A 565 -39.60 -5.38 -0.14
C ARG A 565 -39.85 -3.86 -0.18
N PRO A 566 -39.99 -3.18 0.98
CA PRO A 566 -40.12 -1.73 0.99
C PRO A 566 -38.89 -1.09 0.34
N GLY A 567 -39.13 -0.12 -0.53
CA GLY A 567 -38.04 0.50 -1.29
C GLY A 567 -38.47 1.76 -2.01
N LEU A 568 -37.50 2.38 -2.66
CA LEU A 568 -37.71 3.55 -3.50
C LEU A 568 -36.88 3.46 -4.78
N ARG A 569 -37.38 4.14 -5.82
CA ARG A 569 -36.68 4.35 -7.09
C ARG A 569 -36.13 5.77 -7.10
N LEU A 570 -34.81 5.90 -7.02
CA LEU A 570 -34.19 7.19 -6.71
C LEU A 570 -34.36 8.21 -7.85
N GLN A 571 -34.25 7.78 -9.11
CA GLN A 571 -34.48 8.66 -10.27
C GLN A 571 -35.89 9.25 -10.30
N ASP A 572 -36.85 8.63 -9.61
CA ASP A 572 -38.21 9.13 -9.56
C ASP A 572 -38.35 10.26 -8.53
N LEU A 573 -37.38 10.45 -7.64
CA LEU A 573 -37.53 11.37 -6.49
C LEU A 573 -36.54 12.54 -6.52
N THR A 574 -35.44 12.41 -7.25
CA THR A 574 -34.33 13.38 -7.26
C THR A 574 -34.45 14.50 -8.28
N PHE A 575 -35.46 14.48 -9.16
CA PHE A 575 -35.59 15.52 -10.18
C PHE A 575 -35.66 16.95 -9.60
N PRO A 576 -36.46 17.23 -8.54
CA PRO A 576 -36.47 18.56 -7.90
C PRO A 576 -35.10 18.92 -7.29
N ASP A 577 -34.41 17.95 -6.69
CA ASP A 577 -33.08 18.12 -6.10
C ASP A 577 -32.03 18.46 -7.16
N ILE A 578 -32.05 17.80 -8.32
CA ILE A 578 -31.17 18.09 -9.46
C ILE A 578 -31.44 19.51 -9.99
N ARG A 579 -32.70 19.90 -10.12
CA ARG A 579 -33.09 21.24 -10.58
C ARG A 579 -32.57 22.32 -9.63
N GLN A 580 -32.75 22.13 -8.33
CA GLN A 580 -32.26 23.05 -7.31
C GLN A 580 -30.72 23.16 -7.35
N TYR A 581 -30.03 22.02 -7.42
CA TYR A 581 -28.57 21.98 -7.49
C TYR A 581 -28.02 22.72 -8.73
N VAL A 582 -28.59 22.46 -9.91
CA VAL A 582 -28.18 23.12 -11.16
C VAL A 582 -28.44 24.62 -11.09
N HIS A 583 -29.60 25.02 -10.57
CA HIS A 583 -29.95 26.42 -10.38
C HIS A 583 -28.92 27.13 -9.47
N ASP A 584 -28.69 26.61 -8.27
CA ASP A 584 -27.78 27.21 -7.29
C ASP A 584 -26.33 27.29 -7.81
N LYS A 585 -25.88 26.27 -8.55
CA LYS A 585 -24.52 26.27 -9.13
C LYS A 585 -24.37 27.25 -10.29
N LEU A 586 -25.38 27.39 -11.15
CA LEU A 586 -25.30 28.25 -12.33
C LEU A 586 -25.65 29.70 -12.04
N GLU A 587 -26.56 29.98 -11.12
CA GLU A 587 -26.92 31.34 -10.70
C GLU A 587 -25.73 32.07 -10.07
N ASN A 588 -24.89 31.33 -9.33
CA ASN A 588 -23.65 31.85 -8.74
C ASN A 588 -22.48 31.97 -9.74
N ASN A 589 -22.66 31.57 -11.01
CA ASN A 589 -21.59 31.61 -12.02
C ASN A 589 -21.55 32.97 -12.73
N THR A 590 -20.39 33.63 -12.69
CA THR A 590 -20.18 34.98 -13.27
C THR A 590 -20.46 35.04 -14.78
N ARG A 591 -20.27 33.95 -15.53
CA ARG A 591 -20.59 33.92 -16.98
C ARG A 591 -22.10 33.85 -17.23
N MET A 592 -22.83 33.10 -16.40
CA MET A 592 -24.29 33.00 -16.48
C MET A 592 -24.97 34.31 -16.10
N GLN A 593 -24.43 35.01 -15.09
CA GLN A 593 -24.91 36.33 -14.71
C GLN A 593 -24.76 37.34 -15.86
N ARG A 594 -23.59 37.38 -16.51
CA ARG A 594 -23.36 38.23 -17.69
C ARG A 594 -24.24 37.87 -18.89
N LEU A 595 -24.53 36.57 -19.08
CA LEU A 595 -25.46 36.12 -20.11
C LEU A 595 -26.87 36.62 -19.81
N GLY A 596 -27.31 36.59 -18.55
CA GLY A 596 -28.60 37.11 -18.13
C GLY A 596 -28.74 38.64 -18.25
N GLU A 597 -27.64 39.38 -18.14
CA GLU A 597 -27.61 40.83 -18.41
C GLU A 597 -27.86 41.15 -19.90
N GLN A 598 -27.45 40.27 -20.81
CA GLN A 598 -27.61 40.44 -22.26
C GLN A 598 -28.91 39.82 -22.79
N GLU A 599 -29.27 38.65 -22.28
CA GLU A 599 -30.42 37.84 -22.68
C GLU A 599 -31.12 37.26 -21.42
N PRO A 600 -32.13 37.94 -20.85
CA PRO A 600 -32.71 37.56 -19.55
C PRO A 600 -33.34 36.17 -19.48
N GLU A 601 -33.83 35.64 -20.61
CA GLU A 601 -34.49 34.33 -20.67
C GLU A 601 -33.51 33.19 -20.99
N ARG A 602 -32.36 33.47 -21.62
CA ARG A 602 -31.41 32.44 -22.04
C ARG A 602 -30.81 31.63 -20.88
N PRO A 603 -30.45 32.23 -19.71
CA PRO A 603 -30.02 31.46 -18.55
C PRO A 603 -31.07 30.47 -18.03
N LYS A 604 -32.35 30.86 -18.04
CA LYS A 604 -33.45 30.00 -17.58
C LYS A 604 -33.64 28.83 -18.55
N GLU A 605 -33.68 29.10 -19.85
CA GLU A 605 -33.71 28.06 -20.88
C GLU A 605 -32.54 27.10 -20.73
N LEU A 606 -31.33 27.61 -20.52
CA LEU A 606 -30.14 26.78 -20.38
C LEU A 606 -30.16 25.92 -19.11
N ILE A 607 -30.68 26.44 -17.99
CA ILE A 607 -30.90 25.65 -16.77
C ILE A 607 -31.87 24.50 -17.06
N GLU A 608 -33.00 24.77 -17.73
CA GLU A 608 -33.95 23.72 -18.09
C GLU A 608 -33.38 22.70 -19.10
N GLU A 609 -32.60 23.15 -20.08
CA GLU A 609 -31.87 22.28 -21.01
C GLU A 609 -30.89 21.35 -20.26
N ILE A 610 -30.14 21.88 -19.29
CA ILE A 610 -29.17 21.12 -18.49
C ILE A 610 -29.90 20.15 -17.54
N VAL A 611 -30.98 20.59 -16.90
CA VAL A 611 -31.79 19.74 -15.99
C VAL A 611 -32.45 18.61 -16.77
N ALA A 612 -32.98 18.87 -17.96
CA ALA A 612 -33.52 17.85 -18.84
C ALA A 612 -32.45 16.86 -19.30
N ALA A 613 -31.25 17.34 -19.65
CA ALA A 613 -30.13 16.48 -20.04
C ALA A 613 -29.60 15.64 -18.86
N ALA A 614 -29.54 16.20 -17.64
CA ALA A 614 -29.11 15.51 -16.43
C ALA A 614 -30.13 14.47 -15.93
N ASN A 615 -31.41 14.63 -16.30
CA ASN A 615 -32.47 13.68 -16.02
C ASN A 615 -32.62 12.58 -17.10
N GLY A 616 -31.89 12.69 -18.21
CA GLY A 616 -31.88 11.72 -19.31
C GLY A 616 -31.05 10.45 -19.04
N GLU A 617 -30.99 9.53 -20.00
CA GLU A 617 -30.11 8.37 -19.89
C GLU A 617 -28.65 8.80 -20.03
N LEU A 618 -27.79 8.30 -19.13
CA LEU A 618 -26.40 8.70 -19.02
C LEU A 618 -25.61 8.46 -20.34
N ASP A 619 -26.02 7.43 -21.08
CA ASP A 619 -25.43 7.07 -22.37
C ASP A 619 -25.69 8.14 -23.45
N ASP A 620 -26.89 8.72 -23.49
CA ASP A 620 -27.22 9.82 -24.40
C ASP A 620 -26.41 11.08 -24.06
N LEU A 621 -26.21 11.36 -22.77
CA LEU A 621 -25.39 12.47 -22.31
C LEU A 621 -23.93 12.30 -22.76
N PHE A 622 -23.34 11.11 -22.54
CA PHE A 622 -21.97 10.82 -22.98
C PHE A 622 -21.83 10.85 -24.50
N HIS A 623 -22.82 10.33 -25.22
CA HIS A 623 -22.87 10.44 -26.67
C HIS A 623 -22.82 11.91 -27.08
N GLN A 624 -23.69 12.76 -26.55
CA GLN A 624 -23.68 14.19 -26.86
C GLN A 624 -22.36 14.87 -26.50
N MET A 625 -21.75 14.55 -25.36
CA MET A 625 -20.46 15.12 -24.95
C MET A 625 -19.32 14.75 -25.91
N ILE A 626 -19.27 13.50 -26.38
CA ILE A 626 -18.23 13.03 -27.32
C ILE A 626 -18.46 13.55 -28.75
N PHE A 627 -19.71 13.82 -29.15
CA PHE A 627 -20.05 14.35 -30.47
C PHE A 627 -20.00 15.89 -30.55
N LYS A 628 -20.19 16.60 -29.43
CA LYS A 628 -20.04 18.06 -29.36
C LYS A 628 -18.59 18.54 -29.45
N VAL A 629 -17.62 17.63 -29.35
CA VAL A 629 -16.20 17.95 -29.60
C VAL A 629 -16.04 18.40 -31.06
N ASP A 630 -15.42 19.57 -31.24
CA ASP A 630 -15.13 20.14 -32.55
C ASP A 630 -14.45 19.11 -33.47
N LYS A 631 -14.85 19.07 -34.74
CA LYS A 631 -14.37 18.12 -35.76
C LYS A 631 -12.85 18.08 -35.84
N VAL A 632 -12.19 19.23 -35.62
CA VAL A 632 -10.73 19.35 -35.63
C VAL A 632 -10.05 18.49 -34.55
N TYR A 633 -10.72 18.27 -33.42
CA TYR A 633 -10.16 17.53 -32.27
C TYR A 633 -10.67 16.09 -32.15
N GLN A 634 -11.69 15.69 -32.92
CA GLN A 634 -12.31 14.36 -32.80
C GLN A 634 -11.32 13.20 -32.96
N GLN A 635 -10.32 13.32 -33.83
CA GLN A 635 -9.28 12.31 -34.00
C GLN A 635 -8.38 12.21 -32.76
N GLU A 636 -7.93 13.34 -32.21
CA GLU A 636 -7.07 13.40 -31.03
C GLU A 636 -7.82 12.94 -29.77
N THR A 637 -9.08 13.34 -29.62
CA THR A 637 -10.00 12.86 -28.57
C THR A 637 -10.19 11.35 -28.65
N ALA A 638 -10.36 10.80 -29.86
CA ALA A 638 -10.50 9.36 -30.04
C ALA A 638 -9.21 8.60 -29.70
N GLN A 639 -8.03 9.17 -29.96
CA GLN A 639 -6.75 8.62 -29.51
C GLN A 639 -6.63 8.63 -27.98
N LEU A 640 -6.99 9.74 -27.33
CA LEU A 640 -6.98 9.89 -25.87
C LEU A 640 -7.89 8.86 -25.19
N PHE A 641 -9.15 8.71 -25.64
CA PHE A 641 -10.05 7.70 -25.08
C PHE A 641 -9.55 6.27 -25.28
N GLN A 642 -8.94 5.96 -26.43
CA GLN A 642 -8.35 4.65 -26.69
C GLN A 642 -7.12 4.38 -25.82
N LEU A 643 -6.24 5.37 -25.62
CA LEU A 643 -5.06 5.27 -24.76
C LEU A 643 -5.45 5.04 -23.30
N VAL A 644 -6.32 5.90 -22.77
CA VAL A 644 -6.80 5.81 -21.38
C VAL A 644 -7.58 4.52 -21.19
N GLY A 645 -8.52 4.20 -22.08
CA GLY A 645 -9.29 2.96 -22.00
C GLY A 645 -8.48 1.69 -22.19
N PHE A 646 -7.31 1.74 -22.84
CA PHE A 646 -6.41 0.60 -22.88
C PHE A 646 -5.72 0.38 -21.54
N ALA A 647 -5.31 1.45 -20.85
CA ALA A 647 -4.68 1.37 -19.53
C ALA A 647 -5.61 0.86 -18.42
N PHE A 648 -6.93 1.10 -18.58
CA PHE A 648 -7.96 0.70 -17.61
C PHE A 648 -8.55 -0.70 -17.81
N ARG A 649 -8.22 -1.40 -18.91
CA ARG A 649 -8.66 -2.79 -19.08
C ARG A 649 -7.88 -3.64 -18.09
N ASP A 650 -8.61 -4.27 -17.15
CA ASP A 650 -8.06 -5.08 -16.06
C ASP A 650 -6.88 -5.92 -16.54
N GLN A 651 -5.80 -5.84 -15.76
CA GLN A 651 -4.60 -6.67 -15.78
C GLN A 651 -4.55 -7.65 -16.95
N TRP A 652 -4.16 -7.17 -18.13
CA TRP A 652 -3.37 -8.02 -19.01
C TRP A 652 -2.06 -8.27 -18.26
N ILE A 653 -2.09 -9.26 -17.37
CA ILE A 653 -0.96 -10.17 -17.27
C ILE A 653 -0.85 -10.72 -18.69
N ASP A 654 0.11 -10.20 -19.46
CA ASP A 654 0.62 -10.98 -20.57
C ASP A 654 0.94 -12.34 -19.95
N GLU A 655 0.23 -13.42 -20.32
CA GLU A 655 0.42 -14.77 -19.71
C GLU A 655 1.90 -15.18 -19.73
N LEU A 656 2.65 -14.55 -20.62
CA LEU A 656 4.08 -14.63 -20.85
C LEU A 656 4.95 -13.98 -19.76
N PHE A 657 4.45 -13.01 -18.99
CA PHE A 657 5.29 -12.18 -18.09
C PHE A 657 4.71 -11.84 -16.71
N GLN A 658 3.46 -12.16 -16.37
CA GLN A 658 2.92 -11.96 -15.00
C GLN A 658 3.06 -10.54 -14.40
N TYR A 659 3.30 -9.51 -15.20
CA TYR A 659 3.38 -8.12 -14.72
C TYR A 659 2.03 -7.40 -14.84
N ALA A 660 1.54 -6.89 -13.71
CA ALA A 660 0.46 -5.92 -13.69
C ALA A 660 0.98 -4.57 -14.20
N MET A 661 0.51 -4.11 -15.36
CA MET A 661 0.70 -2.72 -15.78
C MET A 661 0.02 -1.79 -14.76
N PRO A 662 0.57 -0.59 -14.51
CA PRO A 662 -0.09 0.38 -13.63
C PRO A 662 -1.48 0.71 -14.18
N ASN A 663 -2.50 0.62 -13.33
CA ASN A 663 -3.92 0.80 -13.70
C ASN A 663 -4.26 2.15 -14.35
N LEU A 664 -3.34 3.14 -14.33
CA LEU A 664 -3.51 4.48 -14.91
C LEU A 664 -2.22 4.98 -15.54
N LEU A 665 -2.32 5.70 -16.67
CA LEU A 665 -1.18 6.31 -17.34
C LEU A 665 -0.77 7.62 -16.66
N PRO A 666 0.54 7.85 -16.41
CA PRO A 666 1.05 9.17 -16.05
C PRO A 666 0.76 10.20 -17.15
N ILE A 667 0.41 11.42 -16.76
CA ILE A 667 0.06 12.50 -17.69
C ILE A 667 1.21 12.85 -18.66
N LEU A 668 2.46 12.80 -18.19
CA LEU A 668 3.62 13.04 -19.05
C LEU A 668 3.70 11.98 -20.16
N LEU A 669 3.49 10.72 -19.81
CA LEU A 669 3.51 9.61 -20.78
C LEU A 669 2.38 9.75 -21.79
N LEU A 670 1.16 10.09 -21.32
CA LEU A 670 0.03 10.36 -22.19
C LEU A 670 0.32 11.51 -23.17
N SER A 671 1.00 12.56 -22.70
CA SER A 671 1.43 13.68 -23.54
C SER A 671 2.37 13.28 -24.67
N PHE A 672 3.24 12.30 -24.45
CA PHE A 672 4.11 11.79 -25.51
C PHE A 672 3.39 10.81 -26.44
N ALA A 673 2.39 10.07 -25.95
CA ALA A 673 1.63 9.12 -26.76
C ALA A 673 0.76 9.81 -27.82
N THR A 674 0.31 11.05 -27.56
CA THR A 674 -0.44 11.87 -28.51
C THR A 674 0.45 12.84 -29.31
N GLU A 675 1.77 12.63 -29.33
CA GLU A 675 2.68 13.49 -30.08
C GLU A 675 2.41 13.40 -31.59
N ARG A 676 2.29 14.56 -32.24
CA ARG A 676 1.96 14.68 -33.67
C ARG A 676 3.17 14.36 -34.54
N ASP A 677 4.37 14.73 -34.10
CA ASP A 677 5.60 14.37 -34.81
C ASP A 677 5.97 12.90 -34.56
N SER A 678 5.54 12.06 -35.49
CA SER A 678 5.83 10.62 -35.48
C SER A 678 7.32 10.26 -35.53
N THR A 679 8.20 11.21 -35.89
CA THR A 679 9.66 11.06 -35.99
C THR A 679 10.41 11.57 -34.77
N LEU A 680 9.73 12.23 -33.82
CA LEU A 680 10.38 12.84 -32.66
C LEU A 680 11.14 11.81 -31.82
N ALA A 681 10.56 10.62 -31.61
CA ALA A 681 11.23 9.52 -30.89
C ALA A 681 12.58 9.12 -31.53
N LEU A 682 12.71 9.26 -32.85
CA LEU A 682 13.94 8.97 -33.58
C LEU A 682 14.94 10.14 -33.54
N LYS A 683 14.46 11.38 -33.63
CA LYS A 683 15.31 12.57 -33.81
C LYS A 683 15.70 13.27 -32.51
N ALA A 684 14.88 13.14 -31.45
CA ALA A 684 15.11 13.84 -30.19
C ALA A 684 16.45 13.43 -29.57
N ARG A 685 17.18 14.43 -29.06
CA ARG A 685 18.44 14.23 -28.34
C ARG A 685 18.16 13.84 -26.89
N TYR A 686 19.18 13.33 -26.21
CA TYR A 686 19.12 13.12 -24.78
C TYR A 686 18.96 14.45 -24.02
N GLY A 687 18.16 14.48 -22.96
CA GLY A 687 17.93 15.68 -22.14
C GLY A 687 17.30 16.82 -22.94
N PHE A 688 16.50 16.51 -23.97
CA PHE A 688 15.90 17.52 -24.85
C PHE A 688 14.84 18.40 -24.16
N MET A 689 14.46 18.07 -22.92
CA MET A 689 13.51 18.82 -22.11
C MET A 689 14.14 19.17 -20.76
N THR A 690 13.96 20.41 -20.33
CA THR A 690 14.23 20.81 -18.95
C THR A 690 13.06 20.43 -18.04
N GLN A 691 13.24 20.47 -16.72
CA GLN A 691 12.14 20.25 -15.77
C GLN A 691 10.98 21.24 -15.98
N LYS A 692 11.27 22.48 -16.41
CA LYS A 692 10.24 23.48 -16.75
C LYS A 692 9.44 23.08 -17.99
N ASP A 693 10.10 22.52 -19.01
CA ASP A 693 9.44 22.03 -20.23
C ASP A 693 8.55 20.83 -19.93
N VAL A 694 9.00 19.94 -19.04
CA VAL A 694 8.21 18.77 -18.58
C VAL A 694 6.92 19.23 -17.90
N ILE A 695 7.03 20.18 -16.95
CA ILE A 695 5.85 20.74 -16.26
C ILE A 695 4.92 21.43 -17.25
N SER A 696 5.46 22.30 -18.12
CA SER A 696 4.68 23.01 -19.15
C SER A 696 3.91 22.04 -20.04
N ARG A 697 4.55 20.95 -20.48
CA ARG A 697 3.91 19.91 -21.29
C ARG A 697 2.79 19.18 -20.54
N CYS A 698 2.97 18.91 -19.25
CA CYS A 698 1.92 18.30 -18.42
C CYS A 698 0.72 19.25 -18.27
N THR A 699 0.96 20.53 -18.01
CA THR A 699 -0.10 21.56 -17.92
C THR A 699 -0.88 21.68 -19.23
N ILE A 700 -0.20 21.68 -20.39
CA ILE A 700 -0.86 21.71 -21.70
C ILE A 700 -1.71 20.45 -21.91
N MET A 701 -1.20 19.27 -21.54
CA MET A 701 -1.96 18.03 -21.65
C MET A 701 -3.20 18.04 -20.74
N GLU A 702 -3.12 18.58 -19.52
CA GLU A 702 -4.29 18.73 -18.67
C GLU A 702 -5.37 19.61 -19.34
N ILE A 703 -4.96 20.74 -19.95
CA ILE A 703 -5.87 21.60 -20.70
C ILE A 703 -6.50 20.82 -21.86
N HIS A 704 -5.73 20.01 -22.57
CA HIS A 704 -6.25 19.17 -23.65
C HIS A 704 -7.27 18.14 -23.14
N LEU A 705 -7.02 17.49 -22.01
CA LEU A 705 -7.99 16.56 -21.40
C LEU A 705 -9.31 17.27 -21.09
N ARG A 706 -9.25 18.42 -20.41
CA ARG A 706 -10.45 19.20 -20.06
C ARG A 706 -11.22 19.69 -21.29
N THR A 707 -10.51 20.26 -22.27
CA THR A 707 -11.14 20.90 -23.43
C THR A 707 -11.56 19.93 -24.53
N ARG A 708 -10.82 18.84 -24.75
CA ARG A 708 -11.02 17.92 -25.88
C ARG A 708 -11.75 16.63 -25.50
N CYS A 709 -11.71 16.23 -24.22
CA CYS A 709 -12.47 15.08 -23.73
C CYS A 709 -13.77 15.50 -23.03
N GLY A 710 -14.12 16.79 -23.03
CA GLY A 710 -15.35 17.30 -22.43
C GLY A 710 -15.45 17.08 -20.92
N GLY A 711 -14.30 16.99 -20.21
CA GLY A 711 -14.26 16.66 -18.78
C GLY A 711 -14.50 15.18 -18.45
N LEU A 712 -14.62 14.29 -19.45
CA LEU A 712 -14.83 12.85 -19.21
C LEU A 712 -13.57 12.13 -18.69
N VAL A 713 -12.41 12.75 -18.88
CA VAL A 713 -11.09 12.26 -18.46
C VAL A 713 -10.34 13.40 -17.79
N GLU A 714 -9.79 13.14 -16.62
CA GLU A 714 -9.14 14.15 -15.78
C GLU A 714 -7.86 13.62 -15.12
N VAL A 715 -7.03 14.56 -14.66
CA VAL A 715 -5.84 14.25 -13.86
C VAL A 715 -6.31 13.95 -12.44
N GLN A 716 -5.90 12.81 -11.89
CA GLN A 716 -6.21 12.44 -10.52
C GLN A 716 -5.20 13.07 -9.56
N TYR A 717 -5.69 14.00 -8.74
CA TYR A 717 -4.88 14.71 -7.76
C TYR A 717 -4.66 13.92 -6.45
N GLY A 718 -5.45 12.86 -6.21
CA GLY A 718 -5.43 12.10 -4.94
C GLY A 718 -5.73 13.00 -3.72
N ASN A 719 -5.58 12.48 -2.51
CA ASN A 719 -5.63 13.28 -1.26
C ASN A 719 -4.39 14.20 -1.09
N GLN A 720 -3.69 14.55 -2.18
CA GLN A 720 -2.57 15.49 -2.08
C GLN A 720 -3.09 16.92 -1.91
N ASP A 721 -2.43 17.63 -0.98
CA ASP A 721 -2.51 19.05 -0.67
C ASP A 721 -3.42 19.90 -1.60
N PRO A 722 -4.57 20.42 -1.10
CA PRO A 722 -5.46 21.29 -1.87
C PRO A 722 -4.80 22.55 -2.45
N TYR A 723 -3.58 22.89 -2.00
CA TYR A 723 -2.80 24.04 -2.49
C TYR A 723 -1.84 23.70 -3.64
N LYS A 724 -1.73 22.43 -4.05
CA LYS A 724 -0.87 22.00 -5.16
C LYS A 724 -1.49 22.36 -6.51
N THR A 725 -1.23 23.58 -6.96
CA THR A 725 -1.77 24.13 -8.23
C THR A 725 -1.03 23.69 -9.49
N THR A 726 0.07 22.92 -9.37
CA THR A 726 0.93 22.57 -10.52
C THR A 726 0.93 21.06 -10.79
N VAL A 727 0.61 20.70 -12.04
CA VAL A 727 0.58 19.30 -12.50
C VAL A 727 1.99 18.70 -12.55
N GLY A 728 2.17 17.57 -11.87
CA GLY A 728 3.41 16.80 -11.87
C GLY A 728 3.45 15.69 -12.95
N PRO A 729 4.64 15.27 -13.40
CA PRO A 729 4.78 14.29 -14.49
C PRO A 729 4.29 12.87 -14.16
N GLU A 730 4.28 12.50 -12.88
CA GLU A 730 3.81 11.19 -12.39
C GLU A 730 2.32 11.19 -12.00
N MET A 731 1.63 12.33 -12.13
CA MET A 731 0.19 12.38 -11.86
C MET A 731 -0.56 11.52 -12.85
N LYS A 732 -1.49 10.71 -12.34
CA LYS A 732 -2.20 9.69 -13.12
C LYS A 732 -3.43 10.30 -13.79
N VAL A 733 -3.75 9.84 -14.98
CA VAL A 733 -4.95 10.25 -15.71
C VAL A 733 -6.02 9.17 -15.58
N GLY A 734 -7.22 9.56 -15.18
CA GLY A 734 -8.35 8.67 -14.98
C GLY A 734 -9.65 9.19 -15.57
N TYR A 735 -10.69 8.35 -15.59
CA TYR A 735 -12.04 8.80 -15.89
C TYR A 735 -12.59 9.65 -14.75
N LEU A 736 -13.35 10.70 -15.08
CA LEU A 736 -14.10 11.48 -14.09
C LEU A 736 -15.07 10.57 -13.32
N HIS A 737 -15.74 9.66 -14.03
CA HIS A 737 -16.66 8.71 -13.44
C HIS A 737 -16.60 7.35 -14.15
N ARG A 738 -16.82 6.24 -13.42
CA ARG A 738 -16.75 4.87 -13.95
C ARG A 738 -17.69 4.63 -15.13
N THR A 739 -18.88 5.22 -15.11
CA THR A 739 -19.85 5.05 -16.21
C THR A 739 -19.34 5.57 -17.55
N VAL A 740 -18.36 6.48 -17.54
CA VAL A 740 -17.64 6.90 -18.76
C VAL A 740 -16.85 5.72 -19.31
N LYS A 741 -16.13 4.96 -18.45
CA LYS A 741 -15.43 3.74 -18.85
C LYS A 741 -16.40 2.74 -19.47
N ASP A 742 -17.48 2.44 -18.77
CA ASP A 742 -18.48 1.46 -19.22
C ASP A 742 -19.04 1.86 -20.60
N TYR A 743 -19.37 3.14 -20.79
CA TYR A 743 -19.87 3.67 -22.06
C TYR A 743 -18.84 3.58 -23.20
N LEU A 744 -17.58 3.88 -22.92
CA LEU A 744 -16.49 3.77 -23.89
C LEU A 744 -16.15 2.32 -24.25
N GLU A 745 -16.53 1.35 -23.41
CA GLU A 745 -16.37 -0.08 -23.65
C GLU A 745 -17.51 -0.70 -24.46
N PHE A 746 -18.64 -0.02 -24.65
CA PHE A 746 -19.68 -0.49 -25.58
C PHE A 746 -19.10 -0.70 -26.99
N ARG A 747 -19.54 -1.77 -27.66
CA ARG A 747 -18.97 -2.22 -28.93
C ARG A 747 -19.12 -1.15 -30.00
N GLU A 748 -20.26 -0.47 -30.02
CA GLU A 748 -20.64 0.61 -30.90
C GLU A 748 -19.74 1.82 -30.69
N THR A 749 -19.53 2.23 -29.44
CA THR A 749 -18.64 3.34 -29.06
C THR A 749 -17.19 3.03 -29.42
N ARG A 750 -16.70 1.82 -29.12
CA ARG A 750 -15.34 1.38 -29.52
C ARG A 750 -15.14 1.42 -31.02
N LYS A 751 -16.12 0.93 -31.77
CA LYS A 751 -16.08 0.96 -33.25
C LYS A 751 -16.04 2.39 -33.75
N MET A 752 -16.89 3.27 -33.22
CA MET A 752 -16.87 4.70 -33.56
C MET A 752 -15.51 5.36 -33.29
N LEU A 753 -14.88 5.09 -32.15
CA LEU A 753 -13.55 5.63 -31.83
C LEU A 753 -12.46 5.09 -32.77
N ALA A 754 -12.52 3.79 -33.08
CA ALA A 754 -11.60 3.17 -34.03
C ALA A 754 -11.74 3.79 -35.43
N ASP A 755 -12.97 3.98 -35.91
CA ASP A 755 -13.26 4.59 -37.21
C ASP A 755 -12.71 6.03 -37.30
N ARG A 756 -12.80 6.81 -36.23
CA ARG A 756 -12.20 8.17 -36.14
C ARG A 756 -10.67 8.19 -36.17
N THR A 757 -10.01 7.04 -36.02
CA THR A 757 -8.55 6.93 -35.98
C THR A 757 -7.97 6.05 -37.10
N GLY A 758 -8.75 5.85 -38.16
CA GLY A 758 -8.32 5.14 -39.37
C GLY A 758 -8.78 3.67 -39.44
N GLY A 759 -9.53 3.18 -38.45
CA GLY A 759 -10.14 1.84 -38.49
C GLY A 759 -9.12 0.71 -38.70
N GLN A 760 -9.37 -0.16 -39.69
CA GLN A 760 -8.45 -1.25 -40.08
C GLN A 760 -7.46 -0.86 -41.20
N GLN A 761 -7.29 0.43 -41.50
CA GLN A 761 -6.32 0.85 -42.51
C GLN A 761 -4.88 0.55 -42.08
N LYS A 762 -3.99 0.37 -43.07
CA LYS A 762 -2.59 -0.06 -42.89
C LYS A 762 -1.74 0.88 -42.01
N ASP A 763 -2.16 2.13 -41.86
CA ASP A 763 -1.52 3.18 -41.04
C ASP A 763 -2.39 3.67 -39.87
N ALA A 764 -3.43 2.92 -39.50
CA ALA A 764 -4.32 3.26 -38.40
C ALA A 764 -3.57 3.46 -37.06
N PHE A 765 -4.18 4.23 -36.17
CA PHE A 765 -3.65 4.44 -34.84
C PHE A 765 -3.53 3.11 -34.09
N SER A 766 -2.35 2.86 -33.53
CA SER A 766 -2.08 1.68 -32.69
C SER A 766 -1.66 2.19 -31.31
N VAL A 767 -2.43 1.81 -30.29
CA VAL A 767 -2.19 2.18 -28.90
C VAL A 767 -0.82 1.68 -28.44
N SER A 768 -0.49 0.41 -28.72
CA SER A 768 0.80 -0.18 -28.37
C SER A 768 1.96 0.56 -29.03
N ARG A 769 1.84 0.91 -30.33
CA ARG A 769 2.85 1.71 -31.03
C ARG A 769 3.03 3.11 -30.45
N ALA A 770 1.92 3.78 -30.09
CA ALA A 770 1.95 5.11 -29.48
C ALA A 770 2.65 5.08 -28.11
N LEU A 771 2.33 4.09 -27.28
CA LEU A 771 2.93 3.92 -25.96
C LEU A 771 4.41 3.52 -26.05
N PHE A 772 4.79 2.66 -27.00
CA PHE A 772 6.21 2.35 -27.24
C PHE A 772 7.03 3.61 -27.55
N LYS A 773 6.53 4.47 -28.46
CA LYS A 773 7.17 5.76 -28.76
C LYS A 773 7.20 6.69 -27.54
N ALA A 774 6.12 6.73 -26.77
CA ALA A 774 6.00 7.57 -25.60
C ALA A 774 7.01 7.20 -24.51
N HIS A 775 7.16 5.90 -24.24
CA HIS A 775 8.17 5.38 -23.31
C HIS A 775 9.59 5.69 -23.77
N HIS A 776 9.88 5.57 -25.06
CA HIS A 776 11.16 5.96 -25.63
C HIS A 776 11.43 7.47 -25.46
N LEU A 777 10.44 8.33 -25.73
CA LEU A 777 10.57 9.78 -25.50
C LEU A 777 10.76 10.13 -24.03
N ARG A 778 10.07 9.43 -23.12
CA ARG A 778 10.21 9.60 -21.67
C ARG A 778 11.65 9.32 -21.23
N LEU A 779 12.29 8.27 -21.74
CA LEU A 779 13.71 7.98 -21.48
C LEU A 779 14.64 9.10 -21.95
N LYS A 780 14.34 9.72 -23.10
CA LYS A 780 15.12 10.84 -23.64
C LYS A 780 14.87 12.17 -22.90
N ALA A 781 13.75 12.31 -22.19
CA ALA A 781 13.35 13.53 -21.50
C ALA A 781 14.00 13.73 -20.13
N PHE A 782 14.68 12.71 -19.57
CA PHE A 782 15.36 12.81 -18.28
C PHE A 782 16.68 13.61 -18.36
N ASP A 783 16.93 14.43 -17.35
CA ASP A 783 18.20 15.13 -17.17
C ASP A 783 19.29 14.14 -16.69
N THR A 784 20.44 14.13 -17.37
CA THR A 784 21.62 13.31 -16.99
C THR A 784 22.16 13.65 -15.61
N ALA A 785 21.94 14.87 -15.12
CA ALA A 785 22.46 15.32 -13.83
C ALA A 785 21.88 14.52 -12.66
N ASN A 786 20.58 14.16 -12.74
CA ASN A 786 19.78 13.58 -11.65
C ASN A 786 19.44 12.08 -11.83
N ILE A 787 20.18 11.35 -12.68
CA ILE A 787 19.98 9.90 -12.83
C ILE A 787 20.30 9.19 -11.50
N ASN A 788 19.25 8.82 -10.77
CA ASN A 788 19.34 8.01 -9.54
C ASN A 788 19.81 6.58 -9.84
N LYS A 789 20.47 5.93 -8.86
CA LYS A 789 21.08 4.60 -8.99
C LYS A 789 20.12 3.46 -9.39
N TYR A 790 18.79 3.65 -9.24
CA TYR A 790 17.78 2.59 -9.36
C TYR A 790 16.63 2.87 -10.33
N LEU A 791 16.44 4.12 -10.79
CA LEU A 791 15.24 4.51 -11.57
C LEU A 791 15.24 4.12 -13.07
N PRO A 792 16.39 4.06 -13.80
CA PRO A 792 16.38 3.76 -15.23
C PRO A 792 15.86 2.36 -15.58
N TRP A 793 16.04 1.38 -14.68
CA TRP A 793 15.84 -0.02 -15.00
C TRP A 793 14.38 -0.40 -15.26
N ILE A 794 13.48 0.09 -14.41
CA ILE A 794 12.03 -0.15 -14.55
C ILE A 794 11.53 0.43 -15.88
N GLN A 795 11.98 1.63 -16.24
CA GLN A 795 11.55 2.31 -17.47
C GLN A 795 12.09 1.64 -18.74
N LEU A 796 13.33 1.13 -18.71
CA LEU A 796 13.91 0.37 -19.81
C LEU A 796 13.14 -0.93 -20.05
N ARG A 797 12.83 -1.66 -18.97
CA ARG A 797 12.00 -2.88 -19.02
C ARG A 797 10.61 -2.59 -19.60
N ASP A 798 9.94 -1.54 -19.12
CA ASP A 798 8.60 -1.17 -19.60
C ASP A 798 8.63 -0.83 -21.10
N THR A 799 9.68 -0.14 -21.57
CA THR A 799 9.84 0.22 -22.99
C THR A 799 9.97 -1.02 -23.89
N ILE A 800 10.74 -2.02 -23.46
CA ILE A 800 10.91 -3.29 -24.19
C ILE A 800 9.60 -4.08 -24.26
N SER A 801 8.84 -4.11 -23.16
CA SER A 801 7.52 -4.74 -23.11
C SER A 801 6.58 -4.13 -24.16
N TRP A 802 6.53 -2.79 -24.25
CA TRP A 802 5.75 -2.10 -25.27
C TRP A 802 6.24 -2.34 -26.70
N ALA A 803 7.55 -2.48 -26.90
CA ALA A 803 8.09 -2.82 -28.21
C ALA A 803 7.59 -4.19 -28.69
N ARG A 804 7.64 -5.21 -27.82
CA ARG A 804 7.13 -6.55 -28.12
C ARG A 804 5.63 -6.54 -28.37
N ARG A 805 4.86 -5.80 -27.57
CA ARG A 805 3.41 -5.67 -27.79
C ARG A 805 3.10 -4.99 -29.12
N THR A 806 3.83 -3.94 -29.45
CA THR A 806 3.72 -3.25 -30.74
C THR A 806 3.98 -4.22 -31.89
N GLU A 807 5.03 -5.03 -31.78
CA GLU A 807 5.35 -6.02 -32.78
C GLU A 807 4.26 -7.10 -32.91
N HIS A 808 3.72 -7.59 -31.79
CA HIS A 808 2.61 -8.55 -31.79
C HIS A 808 1.35 -7.99 -32.45
N ASP A 809 0.93 -6.77 -32.06
CA ASP A 809 -0.29 -6.14 -32.54
C ASP A 809 -0.17 -5.69 -34.01
N THR A 810 1.01 -5.26 -34.44
CA THR A 810 1.24 -4.72 -35.79
C THR A 810 1.84 -5.72 -36.78
N ARG A 811 2.37 -6.85 -36.29
CA ARG A 811 3.15 -7.84 -37.06
C ARG A 811 4.32 -7.21 -37.83
N LYS A 812 4.97 -6.18 -37.26
CA LYS A 812 6.09 -5.42 -37.84
C LYS A 812 7.21 -5.22 -36.81
N GLY A 813 8.46 -5.30 -37.26
CA GLY A 813 9.66 -5.29 -36.40
C GLY A 813 10.33 -3.94 -36.09
N TRP A 814 9.85 -2.81 -36.66
CA TRP A 814 10.35 -1.44 -36.39
C TRP A 814 11.87 -1.27 -36.11
N PRO A 815 12.78 -1.71 -37.01
CA PRO A 815 14.20 -1.77 -36.72
C PRO A 815 14.84 -0.42 -36.34
N GLU A 816 14.49 0.66 -37.03
CA GLU A 816 15.08 1.98 -36.80
C GLU A 816 14.73 2.53 -35.40
N LEU A 817 13.53 2.25 -34.91
CA LEU A 817 13.05 2.73 -33.62
C LEU A 817 13.67 1.92 -32.46
N LEU A 818 13.81 0.61 -32.65
CA LEU A 818 14.43 -0.28 -31.68
C LEU A 818 15.95 -0.06 -31.57
N ASP A 819 16.63 0.16 -32.68
CA ASP A 819 18.06 0.49 -32.69
C ASP A 819 18.34 1.82 -31.97
N GLU A 820 17.53 2.85 -32.25
CA GLU A 820 17.65 4.14 -31.58
C GLU A 820 17.32 4.02 -30.07
N PHE A 821 16.32 3.22 -29.70
CA PHE A 821 16.05 2.91 -28.30
C PHE A 821 17.26 2.25 -27.62
N TYR A 822 17.85 1.23 -28.25
CA TYR A 822 19.01 0.54 -27.70
C TYR A 822 20.20 1.47 -27.50
N LYS A 823 20.44 2.35 -28.47
CA LYS A 823 21.48 3.38 -28.39
C LYS A 823 21.26 4.31 -27.18
N VAL A 824 20.03 4.73 -26.93
CA VAL A 824 19.67 5.56 -25.76
C VAL A 824 19.85 4.78 -24.46
N ALA A 825 19.37 3.54 -24.41
CA ALA A 825 19.51 2.65 -23.26
C ALA A 825 20.97 2.42 -22.88
N TYR A 826 21.83 2.17 -23.88
CA TYR A 826 23.26 1.99 -23.69
C TYR A 826 23.95 3.27 -23.16
N GLN A 827 23.59 4.43 -23.70
CA GLN A 827 24.09 5.73 -23.21
C GLN A 827 23.68 5.98 -21.75
N LEU A 828 22.41 5.76 -21.40
CA LEU A 828 21.92 5.86 -20.02
C LEU A 828 22.66 4.93 -19.07
N TRP A 829 22.82 3.67 -19.47
CA TRP A 829 23.49 2.65 -18.68
C TRP A 829 24.97 2.98 -18.46
N SER A 830 25.71 3.39 -19.51
CA SER A 830 27.12 3.78 -19.39
C SER A 830 27.34 4.95 -18.44
N HIS A 831 26.41 5.93 -18.43
CA HIS A 831 26.44 7.04 -17.47
C HIS A 831 26.15 6.55 -16.03
N ALA A 832 25.15 5.70 -15.82
CA ALA A 832 24.82 5.15 -14.51
C ALA A 832 25.94 4.24 -13.95
N TYR A 833 26.60 3.46 -14.82
CA TYR A 833 27.70 2.57 -14.45
C TYR A 833 28.92 3.35 -13.93
N SER A 834 29.27 4.48 -14.56
CA SER A 834 30.36 5.34 -14.07
C SER A 834 30.10 5.91 -12.66
N ARG A 835 28.85 5.86 -12.17
CA ARG A 835 28.43 6.27 -10.82
C ARG A 835 28.16 5.09 -9.86
N GLY A 836 28.63 3.88 -10.21
CA GLY A 836 28.62 2.71 -9.31
C GLY A 836 27.36 1.84 -9.34
N ALA A 837 26.60 1.85 -10.44
CA ALA A 837 25.50 0.90 -10.70
C ALA A 837 26.02 -0.55 -10.93
N ARG A 838 25.16 -1.56 -10.73
CA ARG A 838 25.50 -2.99 -10.91
C ARG A 838 25.81 -3.32 -12.39
N LYS A 839 26.52 -4.42 -12.60
CA LYS A 839 26.85 -4.99 -13.91
C LYS A 839 25.65 -5.78 -14.45
N ASP A 840 24.84 -5.17 -15.31
CA ASP A 840 23.56 -5.74 -15.78
C ASP A 840 23.45 -5.80 -17.34
N PHE A 841 22.35 -6.40 -17.84
CA PHE A 841 21.92 -6.73 -19.22
C PHE A 841 22.57 -6.02 -20.43
N PHE A 842 22.86 -4.71 -20.35
CA PHE A 842 23.37 -3.90 -21.46
C PHE A 842 24.90 -3.91 -21.63
N GLN A 843 25.67 -4.48 -20.70
CA GLN A 843 27.15 -4.39 -20.71
C GLN A 843 27.86 -5.35 -21.68
N GLN A 844 27.18 -6.38 -22.21
CA GLN A 844 27.86 -7.47 -22.91
C GLN A 844 27.90 -7.34 -24.45
N GLN A 845 27.20 -6.38 -25.08
CA GLN A 845 26.89 -6.49 -26.50
C GLN A 845 26.90 -5.15 -27.25
N GLU A 846 27.51 -5.14 -28.45
CA GLU A 846 27.65 -3.97 -29.33
C GLU A 846 26.35 -3.62 -30.10
N SER A 847 25.29 -4.44 -30.01
CA SER A 847 24.13 -4.37 -30.92
C SER A 847 22.82 -4.91 -30.30
N MET A 848 21.66 -4.49 -30.82
CA MET A 848 20.31 -4.74 -30.25
C MET A 848 19.78 -6.16 -30.52
N GLU A 849 20.42 -6.91 -31.41
CA GLU A 849 20.06 -8.25 -31.84
C GLU A 849 20.07 -9.25 -30.67
N THR A 850 21.01 -9.11 -29.73
CA THR A 850 21.11 -10.01 -28.56
C THR A 850 19.97 -9.76 -27.55
N PRO A 851 19.74 -8.53 -27.07
CA PRO A 851 18.56 -8.20 -26.28
C PRO A 851 17.25 -8.57 -26.98
N ALA A 852 17.12 -8.29 -28.27
CA ALA A 852 15.93 -8.62 -29.05
C ALA A 852 15.67 -10.13 -29.08
N THR A 853 16.73 -10.93 -29.10
CA THR A 853 16.65 -12.39 -29.05
C THR A 853 16.18 -12.89 -27.68
N GLN A 854 16.68 -12.32 -26.59
CA GLN A 854 16.24 -12.68 -25.24
C GLN A 854 14.80 -12.24 -24.97
N CYS A 855 14.39 -11.09 -25.52
CA CYS A 855 13.05 -10.54 -25.32
C CYS A 855 11.99 -11.09 -26.30
N GLY A 856 12.38 -11.89 -27.29
CA GLY A 856 11.45 -12.53 -28.24
C GLY A 856 10.90 -11.62 -29.35
N LEU A 857 11.69 -10.65 -29.83
CA LEU A 857 11.31 -9.73 -30.92
C LEU A 857 11.55 -10.35 -32.31
N TYR A 858 10.70 -11.30 -32.69
CA TYR A 858 10.79 -12.09 -33.93
C TYR A 858 10.90 -11.23 -35.20
N HIS A 859 9.97 -10.30 -35.43
CA HIS A 859 9.90 -9.51 -36.66
C HIS A 859 11.06 -8.51 -36.75
N TYR A 860 11.53 -7.97 -35.63
CA TYR A 860 12.77 -7.18 -35.61
C TYR A 860 13.96 -8.01 -36.09
N LEU A 861 14.14 -9.19 -35.48
CA LEU A 861 15.24 -10.10 -35.81
C LEU A 861 15.14 -10.59 -37.25
N ASP A 862 13.95 -10.95 -37.71
CA ASP A 862 13.72 -11.40 -39.08
C ASP A 862 14.13 -10.32 -40.08
N ALA A 863 13.71 -9.07 -39.85
CA ALA A 863 14.06 -7.92 -40.69
C ALA A 863 15.57 -7.62 -40.67
N LYS A 864 16.19 -7.62 -39.49
CA LYS A 864 17.63 -7.35 -39.35
C LYS A 864 18.49 -8.43 -39.97
N LEU A 865 18.25 -9.68 -39.60
CA LEU A 865 19.01 -10.81 -40.09
C LEU A 865 18.86 -10.93 -41.62
N SER A 866 17.71 -10.61 -42.21
CA SER A 866 17.53 -10.64 -43.68
C SER A 866 18.43 -9.64 -44.44
N GLN A 867 18.99 -8.63 -43.77
CA GLN A 867 19.84 -7.58 -44.36
C GLN A 867 21.35 -7.86 -44.19
N VAL A 868 21.75 -8.88 -43.43
CA VAL A 868 23.15 -9.15 -43.09
C VAL A 868 23.77 -10.13 -44.10
N ASN A 869 25.05 -9.90 -44.48
CA ASN A 869 25.78 -10.81 -45.37
C ASN A 869 26.00 -12.21 -44.73
N ALA A 870 26.20 -13.24 -45.56
CA ALA A 870 26.29 -14.63 -45.10
C ALA A 870 27.41 -14.89 -44.06
N VAL A 871 28.52 -14.15 -44.13
CA VAL A 871 29.68 -14.32 -43.23
C VAL A 871 29.40 -13.76 -41.84
N THR A 872 28.83 -12.56 -41.76
CA THR A 872 28.43 -11.90 -40.50
C THR A 872 27.23 -12.63 -39.88
N MET A 873 26.30 -13.14 -40.69
CA MET A 873 25.21 -14.03 -40.25
C MET A 873 25.72 -15.28 -39.55
N THR A 874 26.75 -15.92 -40.12
CA THR A 874 27.33 -17.14 -39.55
C THR A 874 28.00 -16.90 -38.18
N ARG A 875 28.45 -15.67 -37.91
CA ARG A 875 29.05 -15.25 -36.63
C ARG A 875 27.98 -14.88 -35.59
N LEU A 876 26.96 -14.12 -36.00
CA LEU A 876 25.86 -13.69 -35.13
C LEU A 876 24.92 -14.85 -34.73
N GLN A 877 24.54 -15.73 -35.66
CA GLN A 877 23.61 -16.83 -35.38
C GLN A 877 24.11 -17.85 -34.34
N ARG A 878 25.44 -17.96 -34.15
CA ARG A 878 26.04 -18.88 -33.19
C ARG A 878 25.92 -18.40 -31.74
N SER A 879 25.99 -17.09 -31.51
CA SER A 879 25.84 -16.49 -30.18
C SER A 879 24.37 -16.27 -29.82
N LEU A 880 23.56 -15.84 -30.79
CA LEU A 880 22.14 -15.56 -30.57
C LEU A 880 21.34 -16.80 -30.12
N LEU A 881 21.70 -18.01 -30.58
CA LEU A 881 21.03 -19.23 -30.12
C LEU A 881 21.28 -19.53 -28.63
N ASP A 882 22.48 -19.29 -28.13
CA ASP A 882 22.78 -19.44 -26.69
C ASP A 882 22.00 -18.38 -25.88
N TYR A 883 21.95 -17.14 -26.37
CA TYR A 883 21.14 -16.08 -25.75
C TYR A 883 19.63 -16.38 -25.77
N ALA A 884 19.07 -16.92 -26.86
CA ALA A 884 17.66 -17.34 -26.90
C ALA A 884 17.34 -18.45 -25.90
N LEU A 885 18.30 -19.34 -25.61
CA LEU A 885 18.20 -20.38 -24.57
C LEU A 885 18.63 -19.86 -23.18
N THR A 886 18.98 -18.57 -23.08
CA THR A 886 19.30 -17.83 -21.86
C THR A 886 18.27 -16.72 -21.65
N PRO A 887 17.04 -17.06 -21.21
CA PRO A 887 16.05 -16.04 -20.94
C PRO A 887 16.60 -15.08 -19.88
N ALA A 888 16.41 -13.79 -20.10
CA ALA A 888 16.91 -12.78 -19.20
C ALA A 888 15.98 -12.67 -17.97
N GLU A 889 16.47 -12.19 -16.82
CA GLU A 889 15.67 -12.13 -15.57
C GLU A 889 14.36 -11.35 -15.76
N GLU A 890 14.37 -10.35 -16.66
CA GLU A 890 13.24 -9.49 -16.99
C GLU A 890 12.16 -10.21 -17.80
N THR A 891 12.49 -11.36 -18.37
CA THR A 891 11.54 -12.24 -19.08
C THR A 891 10.95 -13.34 -18.19
N GLU A 892 11.26 -13.35 -16.89
CA GLU A 892 10.87 -14.39 -15.93
C GLU A 892 11.15 -15.83 -16.43
N GLY A 893 12.19 -15.99 -17.25
CA GLY A 893 12.54 -17.30 -17.81
C GLY A 893 11.78 -17.71 -19.07
N TYR A 894 11.00 -16.82 -19.71
CA TYR A 894 10.32 -17.13 -20.98
C TYR A 894 11.29 -17.24 -22.16
N ILE A 895 11.17 -18.33 -22.92
CA ILE A 895 11.93 -18.58 -24.15
C ILE A 895 10.98 -18.60 -25.33
N SER A 896 11.18 -17.72 -26.32
CA SER A 896 10.34 -17.65 -27.52
C SER A 896 10.62 -18.81 -28.49
N PRO A 897 9.65 -19.71 -28.73
CA PRO A 897 9.80 -20.76 -29.73
C PRO A 897 9.94 -20.22 -31.16
N GLU A 898 9.31 -19.09 -31.45
CA GLU A 898 9.33 -18.44 -32.78
C GLU A 898 10.73 -17.93 -33.12
N VAL A 899 11.39 -17.25 -32.17
CA VAL A 899 12.76 -16.77 -32.34
C VAL A 899 13.74 -17.94 -32.45
N LEU A 900 13.58 -18.98 -31.63
CA LEU A 900 14.40 -20.18 -31.75
C LEU A 900 14.25 -20.86 -33.12
N THR A 901 13.01 -20.98 -33.61
CA THR A 901 12.73 -21.55 -34.93
C THR A 901 13.39 -20.72 -36.03
N LEU A 902 13.25 -19.39 -35.99
CA LEU A 902 13.88 -18.46 -36.93
C LEU A 902 15.40 -18.65 -36.99
N LEU A 903 16.06 -18.73 -35.82
CA LEU A 903 17.51 -18.90 -35.73
C LEU A 903 17.96 -20.26 -36.28
N LEU A 904 17.25 -21.34 -35.91
CA LEU A 904 17.57 -22.70 -36.34
C LEU A 904 17.34 -22.91 -37.84
N GLU A 905 16.25 -22.39 -38.41
CA GLU A 905 15.96 -22.43 -39.85
C GLU A 905 17.00 -21.64 -40.65
N ARG A 906 17.54 -20.57 -40.08
CA ARG A 906 18.61 -19.78 -40.70
C ARG A 906 20.01 -20.33 -40.49
N GLY A 907 20.15 -21.53 -39.90
CA GLY A 907 21.42 -22.28 -39.84
C GLY A 907 22.18 -22.18 -38.51
N ALA A 908 21.56 -21.69 -37.44
CA ALA A 908 22.17 -21.74 -36.11
C ALA A 908 22.42 -23.20 -35.68
N ASN A 909 23.64 -23.50 -35.23
CA ASN A 909 24.03 -24.87 -34.89
C ASN A 909 24.03 -25.09 -33.36
N PRO A 910 23.16 -25.96 -32.81
CA PRO A 910 23.05 -26.20 -31.37
C PRO A 910 24.28 -26.87 -30.73
N ASN A 911 25.18 -27.44 -31.53
CA ASN A 911 26.35 -28.18 -31.07
C ASN A 911 27.68 -27.43 -31.24
N LYS A 912 27.67 -26.22 -31.82
CA LYS A 912 28.91 -25.49 -32.12
C LYS A 912 29.29 -24.57 -30.96
N ASN A 913 30.50 -24.76 -30.42
CA ASN A 913 31.04 -23.92 -29.34
C ASN A 913 31.46 -22.54 -29.86
N GLU A 914 31.34 -21.53 -29.01
CA GLU A 914 31.90 -20.19 -29.27
C GLU A 914 33.43 -20.17 -29.12
N THR A 915 34.09 -19.24 -29.80
CA THR A 915 35.50 -18.90 -29.58
C THR A 915 35.66 -18.42 -28.14
N ASN A 916 36.14 -19.31 -27.25
CA ASN A 916 36.36 -19.19 -25.80
C ASN A 916 35.36 -19.93 -24.89
N SER A 917 34.27 -20.50 -25.41
CA SER A 917 33.38 -21.38 -24.63
C SER A 917 33.81 -22.85 -24.73
N LYS A 918 33.80 -23.56 -23.59
CA LYS A 918 34.05 -25.01 -23.53
C LYS A 918 32.79 -25.84 -23.79
N THR A 919 31.61 -25.22 -23.85
CA THR A 919 30.30 -25.88 -23.95
C THR A 919 29.46 -25.30 -25.10
N SER A 920 28.62 -26.14 -25.70
CA SER A 920 27.70 -25.74 -26.77
C SER A 920 26.37 -25.18 -26.22
N PRO A 921 25.59 -24.44 -27.02
CA PRO A 921 24.27 -23.93 -26.61
C PRO A 921 23.33 -25.04 -26.07
N TRP A 922 23.35 -26.20 -26.71
CA TRP A 922 22.61 -27.38 -26.25
C TRP A 922 23.07 -27.88 -24.87
N GLN A 923 24.38 -27.93 -24.62
CA GLN A 923 24.92 -28.33 -23.31
C GLN A 923 24.57 -27.30 -22.23
N ASN A 924 24.65 -26.00 -22.54
CA ASN A 924 24.29 -24.93 -21.62
C ASN A 924 22.80 -24.98 -21.24
N ALA A 925 21.91 -25.20 -22.21
CA ALA A 925 20.48 -25.32 -21.97
C ALA A 925 20.15 -26.50 -21.03
N LEU A 926 20.74 -27.68 -21.27
CA LEU A 926 20.58 -28.86 -20.41
C LEU A 926 21.11 -28.64 -18.99
N LEU A 927 22.28 -28.00 -18.86
CA LEU A 927 22.87 -27.67 -17.55
C LEU A 927 22.00 -26.72 -16.75
N ARG A 928 21.43 -25.70 -17.39
CA ARG A 928 20.58 -24.74 -16.71
C ARG A 928 19.27 -25.36 -16.26
N LEU A 929 18.62 -26.13 -17.12
CA LEU A 929 17.40 -26.85 -16.79
C LEU A 929 17.60 -27.71 -15.53
N ASP A 930 18.74 -28.39 -15.47
CA ASP A 930 19.12 -29.22 -14.33
C ASP A 930 19.35 -28.43 -13.03
N VAL A 931 20.08 -27.32 -13.12
CA VAL A 931 20.35 -26.44 -11.98
C VAL A 931 19.05 -25.82 -11.46
N THR A 932 18.21 -25.29 -12.35
CA THR A 932 16.95 -24.65 -11.98
C THR A 932 16.06 -25.61 -11.20
N VAL A 933 15.83 -26.82 -11.71
CA VAL A 933 15.04 -27.85 -11.02
C VAL A 933 15.68 -28.29 -9.70
N SER A 934 17.01 -28.37 -9.63
CA SER A 934 17.72 -28.74 -8.40
C SER A 934 17.68 -27.66 -7.31
N THR A 935 17.42 -26.40 -7.66
CA THR A 935 17.38 -25.26 -6.73
C THR A 935 15.99 -24.81 -6.31
N MET A 936 14.94 -25.32 -6.96
CA MET A 936 13.55 -24.99 -6.63
C MET A 936 13.14 -25.64 -5.30
N SER A 937 12.53 -24.85 -4.40
CA SER A 937 11.91 -25.37 -3.18
C SER A 937 10.63 -26.13 -3.54
N TRP A 938 10.55 -27.41 -3.19
CA TRP A 938 9.43 -28.29 -3.51
C TRP A 938 8.16 -27.98 -2.67
N ASP A 939 8.19 -26.96 -1.80
CA ASP A 939 7.11 -26.62 -0.86
C ASP A 939 6.18 -25.47 -1.34
N ALA A 940 6.35 -24.94 -2.56
CA ALA A 940 5.46 -23.91 -3.11
C ALA A 940 4.20 -24.55 -3.77
N PRO A 941 2.95 -24.13 -3.46
CA PRO A 941 1.73 -24.85 -3.86
C PRO A 941 1.39 -24.82 -5.36
N GLU A 942 2.05 -23.97 -6.16
CA GLU A 942 1.84 -23.89 -7.60
C GLU A 942 3.20 -23.73 -8.29
N ARG A 943 3.40 -24.41 -9.45
CA ARG A 943 4.38 -24.09 -10.53
C ARG A 943 5.63 -24.97 -10.80
N PRO A 944 5.76 -26.26 -10.42
CA PRO A 944 6.75 -27.13 -11.07
C PRO A 944 6.33 -27.58 -12.49
N SER A 945 5.06 -27.96 -12.70
CA SER A 945 4.57 -28.54 -13.96
C SER A 945 4.61 -27.56 -15.14
N ALA A 946 4.02 -26.38 -14.99
CA ALA A 946 3.95 -25.38 -16.07
C ALA A 946 5.34 -24.89 -16.57
N PHE A 947 6.38 -24.96 -15.74
CA PHE A 947 7.75 -24.69 -16.17
C PHE A 947 8.29 -25.84 -17.04
N LEU A 948 8.11 -27.09 -16.60
CA LEU A 948 8.54 -28.29 -17.32
C LEU A 948 7.80 -28.46 -18.66
N ASP A 949 6.49 -28.20 -18.68
CA ASP A 949 5.65 -28.26 -19.88
C ASP A 949 6.12 -27.29 -20.99
N ARG A 950 6.66 -26.12 -20.59
CA ARG A 950 7.21 -25.13 -21.54
C ARG A 950 8.53 -25.56 -22.18
N TRP A 951 9.34 -26.34 -21.47
CA TRP A 951 10.66 -26.78 -21.94
C TRP A 951 10.62 -28.00 -22.85
N ALA A 952 9.62 -28.88 -22.71
CA ALA A 952 9.54 -30.08 -23.53
C ALA A 952 9.44 -29.79 -25.05
N PRO A 953 8.63 -28.83 -25.54
CA PRO A 953 8.63 -28.42 -26.95
C PRO A 953 10.00 -27.90 -27.42
N ILE A 954 10.71 -27.14 -26.58
CA ILE A 954 12.02 -26.57 -26.90
C ILE A 954 13.06 -27.68 -27.09
N ILE A 955 13.08 -28.68 -26.19
CA ILE A 955 13.98 -29.84 -26.29
C ILE A 955 13.72 -30.61 -27.59
N LYS A 956 12.45 -30.89 -27.92
CA LYS A 956 12.08 -31.58 -29.16
C LYS A 956 12.51 -30.79 -30.39
N MET A 957 12.34 -29.47 -30.36
CA MET A 957 12.77 -28.58 -31.43
C MET A 957 14.29 -28.65 -31.62
N LEU A 958 15.09 -28.51 -30.57
CA LEU A 958 16.55 -28.60 -30.68
C LEU A 958 17.01 -29.96 -31.23
N LEU A 959 16.41 -31.06 -30.78
CA LEU A 959 16.69 -32.41 -31.30
C LEU A 959 16.30 -32.55 -32.79
N LYS A 960 15.17 -31.96 -33.22
CA LYS A 960 14.74 -31.93 -34.62
C LYS A 960 15.75 -31.22 -35.53
N TYR A 961 16.36 -30.14 -35.05
CA TYR A 961 17.38 -29.37 -35.77
C TYR A 961 18.82 -29.86 -35.50
N GLY A 962 18.97 -31.10 -35.02
CA GLY A 962 20.26 -31.79 -34.97
C GLY A 962 21.06 -31.59 -33.69
N ALA A 963 20.46 -31.26 -32.56
CA ALA A 963 21.15 -31.33 -31.27
C ALA A 963 21.66 -32.75 -30.98
N ASN A 964 22.91 -32.89 -30.54
CA ASN A 964 23.56 -34.18 -30.34
C ASN A 964 22.93 -34.92 -29.13
N PRO A 965 22.27 -36.07 -29.36
CA PRO A 965 21.55 -36.78 -28.31
C PRO A 965 22.48 -37.58 -27.38
N ASP A 966 23.77 -37.71 -27.71
CA ASP A 966 24.77 -38.46 -26.94
C ASP A 966 25.85 -37.54 -26.34
N ILE A 967 25.60 -36.23 -26.27
CA ILE A 967 26.57 -35.27 -25.76
C ILE A 967 26.77 -35.46 -24.25
N GLN A 968 28.01 -35.53 -23.79
CA GLN A 968 28.30 -35.62 -22.35
C GLN A 968 28.23 -34.24 -21.71
N VAL A 969 27.54 -34.14 -20.58
CA VAL A 969 27.33 -32.90 -19.83
C VAL A 969 27.93 -33.06 -18.43
N SER A 970 28.89 -32.20 -18.08
CA SER A 970 29.52 -32.18 -16.75
C SER A 970 28.87 -31.10 -15.86
N GLY A 971 28.26 -31.50 -14.75
CA GLY A 971 27.56 -30.57 -13.83
C GLY A 971 28.47 -29.50 -13.19
N PRO A 972 27.89 -28.35 -12.74
CA PRO A 972 28.68 -27.24 -12.22
C PRO A 972 29.31 -27.55 -10.84
N ARG A 973 30.55 -27.08 -10.63
CA ARG A 973 31.13 -26.91 -9.28
C ARG A 973 30.26 -25.90 -8.52
N LYS A 974 29.56 -26.34 -7.47
CA LYS A 974 28.63 -25.55 -6.64
C LYS A 974 29.11 -24.10 -6.41
N TYR A 975 28.30 -23.12 -6.79
CA TYR A 975 28.35 -21.77 -6.24
C TYR A 975 27.62 -21.78 -4.89
N GLY A 976 28.30 -21.38 -3.81
CA GLY A 976 27.68 -21.13 -2.49
C GLY A 976 28.03 -22.12 -1.37
N THR A 977 28.97 -21.70 -0.51
CA THR A 977 29.15 -22.09 0.91
C THR A 977 28.93 -23.56 1.31
N MET A 978 29.90 -24.44 1.01
CA MET A 978 30.22 -25.58 1.88
C MET A 978 31.74 -25.81 1.92
N ARG A 979 32.22 -26.22 3.10
CA ARG A 979 33.64 -26.39 3.46
C ARG A 979 34.42 -27.15 2.39
N ARG A 980 35.56 -26.58 1.98
CA ARG A 980 36.66 -27.26 1.27
C ARG A 980 37.12 -28.47 2.09
N LYS A 981 36.62 -29.68 1.83
CA LYS A 981 37.34 -30.93 2.12
C LYS A 981 36.84 -32.20 1.43
N GLU A 982 35.76 -32.18 0.66
CA GLU A 982 35.32 -33.35 -0.12
C GLU A 982 35.06 -32.96 -1.58
N ALA A 983 36.11 -32.92 -2.40
CA ALA A 983 36.01 -32.70 -3.84
C ALA A 983 36.73 -33.84 -4.57
N SER A 984 36.01 -34.93 -4.84
CA SER A 984 36.44 -35.91 -5.85
C SER A 984 35.22 -36.49 -6.57
N LYS A 985 35.26 -36.43 -7.92
CA LYS A 985 34.32 -36.95 -8.94
C LYS A 985 33.17 -36.02 -9.38
N SER A 986 33.36 -35.37 -10.53
CA SER A 986 32.26 -34.79 -11.33
C SER A 986 31.64 -35.89 -12.20
N THR A 987 30.39 -36.27 -11.94
CA THR A 987 29.66 -37.25 -12.75
C THR A 987 29.29 -36.62 -14.11
N GLN A 988 29.69 -37.24 -15.21
CA GLN A 988 29.22 -36.86 -16.56
C GLN A 988 27.88 -37.54 -16.81
N LEU A 989 26.89 -36.79 -17.30
CA LEU A 989 25.54 -37.28 -17.58
C LEU A 989 25.18 -37.07 -19.06
N THR A 990 24.43 -38.00 -19.61
CA THR A 990 23.85 -37.94 -20.95
C THR A 990 22.49 -37.21 -20.95
N PRO A 991 22.00 -36.72 -22.11
CA PRO A 991 20.69 -36.07 -22.19
C PRO A 991 19.54 -37.00 -21.77
N ASP A 992 19.66 -38.31 -21.99
CA ASP A 992 18.68 -39.31 -21.58
C ASP A 992 18.60 -39.42 -20.04
N GLU A 993 19.75 -39.46 -19.37
CA GLU A 993 19.83 -39.47 -17.90
C GLU A 993 19.34 -38.15 -17.29
N LEU A 994 19.64 -37.02 -17.93
CA LEU A 994 19.16 -35.70 -17.50
C LEU A 994 17.64 -35.58 -17.64
N ILE A 995 17.04 -36.04 -18.75
CA ILE A 995 15.59 -36.01 -18.94
C ILE A 995 14.88 -36.86 -17.88
N LEU A 996 15.42 -38.05 -17.58
CA LEU A 996 14.89 -38.91 -16.51
C LEU A 996 14.93 -38.24 -15.14
N ARG A 997 16.00 -37.49 -14.85
CA ARG A 997 16.16 -36.79 -13.58
C ARG A 997 15.25 -35.56 -13.47
N ILE A 998 15.21 -34.73 -14.51
CA ILE A 998 14.55 -33.42 -14.51
C ILE A 998 13.03 -33.56 -14.58
N PHE A 999 12.53 -34.50 -15.38
CA PHE A 999 11.09 -34.71 -15.61
C PHE A 999 10.54 -35.92 -14.84
N ALA A 1000 11.22 -36.36 -13.77
CA ALA A 1000 10.84 -37.55 -13.01
C ALA A 1000 9.40 -37.51 -12.48
N THR A 1001 8.85 -36.32 -12.27
CA THR A 1001 7.48 -36.08 -11.77
C THR A 1001 6.40 -36.21 -12.84
N ASP A 1002 6.74 -36.31 -14.14
CA ASP A 1002 5.80 -36.52 -15.24
C ASP A 1002 6.26 -37.67 -16.16
N PRO A 1003 5.77 -38.91 -15.90
CA PRO A 1003 6.11 -40.07 -16.71
C PRO A 1003 5.68 -39.97 -18.19
N GLY A 1004 4.61 -39.22 -18.48
CA GLY A 1004 4.11 -39.05 -19.84
C GLY A 1004 5.05 -38.20 -20.69
N LEU A 1005 5.48 -37.06 -20.14
CA LEU A 1005 6.43 -36.15 -20.78
C LEU A 1005 7.80 -36.80 -20.97
N VAL A 1006 8.25 -37.61 -20.00
CA VAL A 1006 9.49 -38.42 -20.11
C VAL A 1006 9.42 -39.39 -21.28
N ALA A 1007 8.33 -40.14 -21.41
CA ALA A 1007 8.16 -41.10 -22.51
C ALA A 1007 8.23 -40.40 -23.87
N GLU A 1008 7.59 -39.23 -23.99
CA GLU A 1008 7.57 -38.43 -25.20
C GLU A 1008 8.96 -37.88 -25.57
N LEU A 1009 9.68 -37.30 -24.61
CA LEU A 1009 11.03 -36.75 -24.82
C LEU A 1009 12.05 -37.85 -25.16
N ARG A 1010 11.95 -39.03 -24.54
CA ARG A 1010 12.81 -40.18 -24.86
C ARG A 1010 12.52 -40.75 -26.25
N ALA A 1011 11.27 -40.74 -26.70
CA ALA A 1011 10.93 -41.09 -28.08
C ALA A 1011 11.58 -40.12 -29.08
N ALA A 1012 11.54 -38.80 -28.81
CA ALA A 1012 12.22 -37.80 -29.61
C ALA A 1012 13.75 -37.99 -29.62
N LEU A 1013 14.38 -38.28 -28.47
CA LEU A 1013 15.79 -38.63 -28.38
C LEU A 1013 16.15 -39.86 -29.23
N LYS A 1014 15.34 -40.92 -29.17
CA LYS A 1014 15.57 -42.15 -29.95
C LYS A 1014 15.52 -41.88 -31.45
N GLN A 1015 14.56 -41.06 -31.90
CA GLN A 1015 14.49 -40.62 -33.30
C GLN A 1015 15.71 -39.76 -33.70
N ALA A 1016 16.13 -38.84 -32.84
CA ALA A 1016 17.32 -38.02 -33.06
C ALA A 1016 18.60 -38.89 -33.15
N LYS A 1017 18.77 -39.89 -32.28
CA LYS A 1017 19.90 -40.85 -32.33
C LYS A 1017 19.96 -41.60 -33.65
N LEU A 1018 18.81 -42.03 -34.18
CA LEU A 1018 18.71 -42.70 -35.47
C LEU A 1018 19.19 -41.77 -36.61
N LYS A 1019 18.67 -40.53 -36.65
CA LYS A 1019 19.06 -39.51 -37.64
C LYS A 1019 20.54 -39.15 -37.53
N TRP A 1020 21.07 -39.03 -36.32
CA TRP A 1020 22.48 -38.70 -36.06
C TRP A 1020 23.42 -39.80 -36.55
N SER A 1021 23.03 -41.07 -36.34
CA SER A 1021 23.76 -42.24 -36.83
C SER A 1021 23.77 -42.29 -38.36
N GLN A 1022 22.65 -41.95 -39.00
CA GLN A 1022 22.54 -41.83 -40.45
C GLN A 1022 23.39 -40.67 -40.99
N MET A 1023 23.38 -39.49 -40.36
CA MET A 1023 24.23 -38.35 -40.73
C MET A 1023 25.72 -38.68 -40.65
N LYS A 1024 26.19 -39.27 -39.53
CA LYS A 1024 27.59 -39.72 -39.39
C LYS A 1024 27.99 -40.75 -40.45
N SER A 1025 27.06 -41.62 -40.85
CA SER A 1025 27.31 -42.59 -41.93
C SER A 1025 27.41 -41.91 -43.31
N SER A 1026 26.62 -40.87 -43.57
CA SER A 1026 26.65 -40.09 -44.81
C SER A 1026 27.85 -39.13 -44.89
N GLU A 1027 28.26 -38.52 -43.78
CA GLU A 1027 29.48 -37.72 -43.69
C GLU A 1027 30.71 -38.60 -43.85
N ARG A 1028 30.77 -39.79 -43.21
CA ARG A 1028 31.84 -40.77 -43.48
C ARG A 1028 31.91 -41.17 -44.95
N LYS A 1029 30.76 -41.36 -45.62
CA LYS A 1029 30.71 -41.65 -47.07
C LYS A 1029 31.17 -40.47 -47.93
N ARG A 1030 30.82 -39.22 -47.57
CA ARG A 1030 31.29 -37.99 -48.24
C ARG A 1030 32.78 -37.73 -48.01
N SER A 1031 33.27 -37.91 -46.79
CA SER A 1031 34.70 -37.81 -46.47
C SER A 1031 35.49 -38.91 -47.15
N GLN A 1032 34.96 -40.14 -47.24
CA GLN A 1032 35.58 -41.21 -48.03
C GLN A 1032 35.55 -40.91 -49.54
N SER A 1033 34.49 -40.27 -50.08
CA SER A 1033 34.48 -39.88 -51.50
C SER A 1033 35.40 -38.71 -51.81
N LEU A 1034 35.57 -37.76 -50.87
CA LEU A 1034 36.53 -36.65 -50.97
C LEU A 1034 37.98 -37.15 -50.87
N VAL A 1035 38.27 -38.09 -49.98
CA VAL A 1035 39.58 -38.75 -49.89
C VAL A 1035 39.86 -39.58 -51.15
N LEU A 1036 38.86 -40.28 -51.70
CA LEU A 1036 39.00 -40.98 -52.99
C LEU A 1036 39.20 -40.02 -54.17
N GLN A 1037 38.60 -38.83 -54.15
CA GLN A 1037 38.86 -37.78 -55.16
C GLN A 1037 40.27 -37.19 -55.02
N GLU A 1038 40.74 -36.93 -53.80
CA GLU A 1038 42.12 -36.48 -53.55
C GLU A 1038 43.14 -37.56 -53.94
N GLU A 1039 42.87 -38.84 -53.68
CA GLU A 1039 43.75 -39.96 -54.11
C GLU A 1039 43.76 -40.15 -55.64
N LEU A 1040 42.64 -39.89 -56.34
CA LEU A 1040 42.57 -39.88 -57.80
C LEU A 1040 43.33 -38.70 -58.42
N GLU A 1041 43.28 -37.51 -57.82
CA GLU A 1041 44.07 -36.34 -58.25
C GLU A 1041 45.58 -36.51 -58.00
N ILE A 1042 45.96 -37.18 -56.90
CA ILE A 1042 47.36 -37.52 -56.60
C ILE A 1042 47.89 -38.62 -57.55
N SER A 1043 47.04 -39.56 -57.97
CA SER A 1043 47.39 -40.57 -58.98
C SER A 1043 47.61 -39.96 -60.37
N GLN A 1044 46.78 -39.00 -60.79
CA GLN A 1044 46.93 -38.31 -62.07
C GLN A 1044 48.18 -37.42 -62.11
N THR A 1045 48.47 -36.71 -61.01
CA THR A 1045 49.69 -35.87 -60.92
C THR A 1045 51.00 -36.67 -60.85
N ASN A 1046 50.97 -37.94 -60.41
CA ASN A 1046 52.15 -38.82 -60.45
C ASN A 1046 52.40 -39.45 -61.83
N GLN A 1047 51.37 -39.64 -62.67
CA GLN A 1047 51.58 -40.01 -64.08
C GLN A 1047 52.19 -38.87 -64.90
N ASP A 1048 51.81 -37.62 -64.64
CA ASP A 1048 52.40 -36.46 -65.32
C ASP A 1048 53.86 -36.18 -64.90
N LYS A 1049 54.25 -36.51 -63.66
CA LYS A 1049 55.65 -36.42 -63.21
C LYS A 1049 56.56 -37.49 -63.81
N SER A 1050 56.02 -38.67 -64.15
CA SER A 1050 56.76 -39.73 -64.86
C SER A 1050 57.08 -39.33 -66.30
N CYS A 1051 56.21 -38.58 -66.97
CA CYS A 1051 56.45 -38.11 -68.35
C CYS A 1051 57.43 -36.94 -68.41
N MET A 1052 57.48 -36.06 -67.39
CA MET A 1052 58.43 -34.93 -67.39
C MET A 1052 59.88 -35.29 -67.04
N CYS A 1053 60.14 -36.45 -66.42
CA CYS A 1053 61.52 -36.85 -66.09
C CYS A 1053 62.31 -37.36 -67.32
N CYS A 1054 61.64 -37.77 -68.41
CA CYS A 1054 62.28 -38.23 -69.64
C CYS A 1054 62.56 -37.12 -70.68
N LEU A 1055 62.20 -35.86 -70.40
CA LEU A 1055 62.39 -34.72 -71.34
C LEU A 1055 63.50 -33.74 -70.91
N VAL A 1056 64.24 -34.04 -69.83
CA VAL A 1056 65.34 -33.19 -69.31
C VAL A 1056 66.68 -33.96 -69.20
N GLN A 1057 66.78 -35.16 -69.77
CA GLN A 1057 68.04 -35.81 -70.15
C GLN A 1057 68.07 -35.95 -71.67
#